data_AF-G3JLD7-F1
#
_entry.id   AF-G3JLD7-F1
#
_cell.length_a   1.000
_cell.length_b   1.000
_cell.length_c   1.000
_cell.angle_alpha   90.00
_cell.angle_beta   90.00
_cell.angle_gamma   90.00
#
_symmetry.space_group_name_H-M   'P 1'
#
loop_
_entity.id
_entity.type
_entity.pdbx_description
1 polymer ?
#
loop_
_entity_poly.entity_id
_entity_poly.type
_entity_poly.pdbx_seq_one_letter_code
_entity_poly.pdbx_strand_id
1 'polypeptide(L)'
;MEICNGSAAASARVGSSGWSENIPQTSYRGSKLFTTSYREMLQDQLGDARHAAAPPKAYPRPARCRSLVQGCGHSAVALQPGTRHKAQGMVISPMGFLKQVADIDASCDDQGLPSYASSVGRAIAVTDDLRFYISNLAVFSKIHILETRCVWRWSKAAIAEDHFSILPNEKKNQETIDRHTGIRRRIRVARWSLGSYAIPSLRRGSDNGPELDGLRYRFLGFSLLSKDETTGEILTMPGQKDQLRTWWKESAVYQIYPASFQDSNGDGVGDLKGIISRVDYLKELGVDIVWLSPIFKSPQVDMGYDVSDYRAIHPPYGDIADVDTLKDKLHERGMKLVLDLVMNHTSDQHEWFQASRKSKDNPYRDWYIWRPPRYDAHGQRQPPNNWDSHFQGSAWEYDEATDEYYLRLFAREQPDLNWENPAVRAACYDTTRFWLDRGADGFRLDVINFISKDQRFPDSDRAFAKGTEYYACGPRLHEYLKELGAILQEYDAFSVGEMPCVGDEQELLNAVGADRGELSMIFHFEFMDLDHGAEGKFSPKQMTLGEIRQTLNKWQRFMYDNNGWNALYLENHDQPRAVSRFASDAPEHRAASAKMLAVFMAFQAGTPFIYQGQEIGMTNLPKEWPMDEYQDIDCLNHWNLRKDAADEATKAALKVEYQKKSRDNARTPMQWDGTAHAGFTTGDAKPWMRVHDNYPQVNAAAQVRDASSVYAAYRAVLGERRARKDIFVYGDFAAVDETHDKVLAYRRTAANGDTALVACNFSADAVTWAFEGGTPREVVFSPTGKTTADVDGKVELGPYEAIALLL
;
A
#
# COMPACT_ATOMS: atom_id res chain seq x y z
N MET A 1 -0.67 -30.05 -49.56
CA MET A 1 0.35 -29.48 -50.46
C MET A 1 1.28 -28.71 -49.55
N GLU A 2 2.33 -29.36 -49.05
CA GLU A 2 3.68 -29.35 -49.67
C GLU A 2 4.32 -27.95 -49.52
N ILE A 3 5.14 -27.72 -48.49
CA ILE A 3 6.59 -28.07 -48.36
C ILE A 3 7.48 -27.17 -49.23
N CYS A 4 8.24 -26.28 -48.55
CA CYS A 4 9.67 -25.95 -48.76
C CYS A 4 10.01 -24.76 -47.83
N ASN A 5 10.90 -24.82 -46.83
CA ASN A 5 12.35 -25.13 -46.75
C ASN A 5 13.30 -23.95 -47.11
N GLY A 6 14.27 -23.70 -46.20
CA GLY A 6 15.48 -22.89 -46.38
C GLY A 6 15.42 -21.52 -45.66
N SER A 7 16.16 -21.21 -44.58
CA SER A 7 17.62 -21.21 -44.33
C SER A 7 18.40 -20.21 -45.21
N ALA A 8 19.39 -19.42 -44.76
CA ALA A 8 19.88 -19.05 -43.43
C ALA A 8 20.94 -17.91 -43.59
N ALA A 9 21.46 -17.39 -42.48
CA ALA A 9 22.79 -16.74 -42.34
C ALA A 9 23.11 -15.37 -43.01
N ALA A 10 23.12 -14.35 -42.14
CA ALA A 10 24.31 -13.56 -41.75
C ALA A 10 25.15 -12.73 -42.77
N SER A 11 25.26 -11.43 -42.41
CA SER A 11 26.51 -10.68 -42.19
C SER A 11 26.93 -9.54 -43.15
N ALA A 12 27.64 -8.59 -42.51
CA ALA A 12 28.58 -7.60 -43.04
C ALA A 12 28.08 -6.25 -43.60
N ARG A 13 28.89 -5.23 -43.32
CA ARG A 13 28.68 -3.79 -43.56
C ARG A 13 29.31 -3.33 -44.90
N VAL A 14 29.20 -2.02 -45.15
CA VAL A 14 29.81 -1.17 -46.20
C VAL A 14 28.83 -0.91 -47.36
N GLY A 15 28.60 0.32 -47.85
CA GLY A 15 29.07 1.63 -47.40
C GLY A 15 29.28 2.63 -48.55
N SER A 16 28.68 3.82 -48.42
CA SER A 16 28.95 5.08 -49.14
C SER A 16 28.36 5.35 -50.55
N SER A 17 28.06 6.64 -50.77
CA SER A 17 27.62 7.34 -51.99
C SER A 17 26.23 6.97 -52.55
N GLY A 18 25.35 7.91 -52.91
CA GLY A 18 25.36 9.36 -52.74
C GLY A 18 24.19 10.00 -53.51
N TRP A 19 23.73 11.20 -53.11
CA TRP A 19 23.55 12.39 -53.97
C TRP A 19 22.94 13.53 -53.12
N SER A 20 23.55 14.72 -53.19
CA SER A 20 23.10 16.00 -52.60
C SER A 20 21.97 16.62 -53.45
N GLU A 21 21.12 17.50 -52.93
CA GLU A 21 21.31 18.95 -52.69
C GLU A 21 19.99 19.52 -52.09
N ASN A 22 19.86 20.70 -51.45
CA ASN A 22 20.81 21.79 -51.13
C ASN A 22 20.33 22.56 -49.86
N ILE A 23 21.23 23.31 -49.21
CA ILE A 23 20.95 24.20 -48.06
C ILE A 23 20.82 25.67 -48.56
N PRO A 24 20.41 26.68 -47.74
CA PRO A 24 21.36 27.34 -46.85
C PRO A 24 20.83 27.78 -45.47
N GLN A 25 21.70 27.69 -44.45
CA GLN A 25 21.54 28.39 -43.17
C GLN A 25 22.01 29.85 -43.28
N THR A 26 21.51 30.70 -42.39
CA THR A 26 22.23 31.89 -41.91
C THR A 26 22.28 31.91 -40.38
N SER A 27 23.40 32.38 -39.85
CA SER A 27 23.72 32.47 -38.42
C SER A 27 23.55 33.90 -37.91
N TYR A 28 23.51 34.12 -36.58
CA TYR A 28 24.20 35.27 -35.96
C TYR A 28 24.42 35.11 -34.44
N ARG A 29 25.40 35.86 -33.90
CA ARG A 29 25.83 35.86 -32.49
C ARG A 29 24.90 36.69 -31.60
N GLY A 30 24.74 36.33 -30.32
CA GLY A 30 23.88 37.03 -29.36
C GLY A 30 24.58 38.10 -28.50
N SER A 31 23.82 38.75 -27.60
CA SER A 31 24.31 39.35 -26.34
C SER A 31 23.18 39.88 -25.42
N LYS A 32 23.38 39.70 -24.11
CA LYS A 32 22.94 40.50 -22.92
C LYS A 32 21.60 41.28 -22.88
N LEU A 33 20.87 41.04 -21.78
CA LEU A 33 20.16 42.00 -20.89
C LEU A 33 19.13 42.98 -21.51
N PHE A 34 17.86 42.87 -21.09
CA PHE A 34 17.24 43.85 -20.17
C PHE A 34 15.89 43.35 -19.62
N THR A 35 15.51 43.85 -18.44
CA THR A 35 14.18 43.71 -17.82
C THR A 35 13.16 44.68 -18.44
N THR A 36 11.87 44.34 -18.43
CA THR A 36 10.73 45.18 -17.97
C THR A 36 9.38 44.46 -18.20
N SER A 37 8.41 44.71 -17.34
CA SER A 37 7.05 44.15 -17.31
C SER A 37 6.18 44.44 -18.54
N TYR A 38 5.17 43.61 -18.80
CA TYR A 38 3.93 44.06 -19.43
C TYR A 38 2.68 43.56 -18.67
N ARG A 39 1.90 44.53 -18.19
CA ARG A 39 0.49 44.40 -17.80
C ARG A 39 -0.33 44.91 -18.99
N GLU A 40 -1.61 44.57 -19.06
CA GLU A 40 -2.61 45.11 -20.02
C GLU A 40 -2.50 44.60 -21.48
N MET A 41 -3.35 43.62 -21.80
CA MET A 41 -4.10 43.59 -23.07
C MET A 41 -5.42 42.84 -22.85
N LEU A 42 -6.48 43.62 -22.62
CA LEU A 42 -7.88 43.20 -22.62
C LEU A 42 -8.65 44.20 -23.49
N GLN A 43 -9.73 43.73 -24.13
CA GLN A 43 -10.54 44.40 -25.16
C GLN A 43 -9.91 44.43 -26.55
N ASP A 44 -10.41 43.57 -27.45
CA ASP A 44 -11.24 44.06 -28.55
C ASP A 44 -12.21 42.98 -29.08
N GLN A 45 -13.14 43.37 -29.96
CA GLN A 45 -14.13 42.59 -30.71
C GLN A 45 -15.48 42.27 -30.04
N LEU A 46 -16.40 43.24 -30.18
CA LEU A 46 -17.82 42.99 -30.42
C LEU A 46 -18.25 43.75 -31.70
N GLY A 47 -18.96 43.08 -32.62
CA GLY A 47 -19.44 43.65 -33.87
C GLY A 47 -20.73 42.96 -34.34
N ASP A 48 -21.80 43.76 -34.48
CA ASP A 48 -23.21 43.34 -34.56
C ASP A 48 -23.62 42.75 -35.93
N ALA A 49 -24.52 41.75 -35.94
CA ALA A 49 -25.44 41.48 -37.05
C ALA A 49 -26.74 40.81 -36.54
N ARG A 50 -27.91 41.28 -36.99
CA ARG A 50 -29.24 40.94 -36.43
C ARG A 50 -30.13 40.24 -37.47
N HIS A 51 -31.04 39.36 -37.04
CA HIS A 51 -32.49 39.49 -37.32
C HIS A 51 -33.43 38.37 -36.74
N ALA A 52 -34.51 38.85 -36.08
CA ALA A 52 -35.91 38.39 -36.12
C ALA A 52 -36.43 37.03 -35.54
N ALA A 53 -37.25 37.14 -34.47
CA ALA A 53 -38.61 36.55 -34.25
C ALA A 53 -38.81 35.00 -34.18
N ALA A 54 -39.69 34.37 -33.35
CA ALA A 54 -40.63 34.74 -32.27
C ALA A 54 -40.95 33.47 -31.37
N PRO A 55 -41.79 33.53 -30.29
CA PRO A 55 -41.83 32.55 -29.16
C PRO A 55 -43.03 31.55 -29.22
N PRO A 56 -43.60 30.90 -28.15
CA PRO A 56 -43.23 30.79 -26.70
C PRO A 56 -43.42 29.39 -26.03
N LYS A 57 -43.07 29.26 -24.72
CA LYS A 57 -43.93 28.71 -23.62
C LYS A 57 -43.27 28.78 -22.23
N ALA A 58 -44.07 28.74 -21.16
CA ALA A 58 -43.67 28.99 -19.77
C ALA A 58 -44.46 28.14 -18.75
N TYR A 59 -44.16 28.32 -17.44
CA TYR A 59 -44.77 27.81 -16.19
C TYR A 59 -44.09 26.58 -15.51
N PRO A 60 -44.23 26.39 -14.17
CA PRO A 60 -44.41 27.39 -13.08
C PRO A 60 -43.51 27.16 -11.84
N ARG A 61 -43.53 28.11 -10.88
CA ARG A 61 -43.04 27.91 -9.49
C ARG A 61 -44.19 27.49 -8.55
N PRO A 62 -43.86 26.78 -7.46
CA PRO A 62 -44.45 27.00 -6.13
C PRO A 62 -43.34 27.23 -5.06
N ALA A 63 -43.58 27.61 -3.81
CA ALA A 63 -44.62 28.45 -3.18
C ALA A 63 -44.02 28.97 -1.84
N ARG A 64 -44.57 30.06 -1.26
CA ARG A 64 -44.21 30.50 0.11
C ARG A 64 -45.24 30.02 1.12
N CYS A 65 -44.80 29.61 2.30
CA CYS A 65 -45.59 29.63 3.54
C CYS A 65 -44.88 30.45 4.62
N ARG A 66 -45.67 30.95 5.59
CA ARG A 66 -45.29 31.92 6.64
C ARG A 66 -45.78 31.42 8.02
N SER A 67 -45.41 32.15 9.08
CA SER A 67 -45.96 32.11 10.47
C SER A 67 -45.27 31.08 11.38
N LEU A 68 -44.96 31.33 12.67
CA LEU A 68 -45.01 32.49 13.61
C LEU A 68 -43.77 32.41 14.54
N VAL A 69 -43.06 33.50 14.93
CA VAL A 69 -43.26 34.33 16.16
C VAL A 69 -43.40 33.44 17.43
N GLN A 70 -42.56 33.47 18.49
CA GLN A 70 -41.96 34.58 19.28
C GLN A 70 -40.74 34.03 20.11
N GLY A 71 -39.83 34.79 20.74
CA GLY A 71 -39.54 36.24 20.68
C GLY A 71 -39.02 36.91 21.97
N CYS A 72 -37.92 36.44 22.61
CA CYS A 72 -37.31 37.05 23.82
C CYS A 72 -35.83 37.42 23.61
N GLY A 73 -35.49 38.71 23.70
CA GLY A 73 -34.09 39.17 23.78
C GLY A 73 -33.74 39.64 25.19
N HIS A 74 -32.44 39.84 25.46
CA HIS A 74 -31.92 40.74 26.49
C HIS A 74 -30.61 41.37 26.02
N SER A 75 -30.33 42.58 26.50
CA SER A 75 -29.37 43.52 25.89
C SER A 75 -27.93 43.39 26.43
N ALA A 76 -27.01 44.02 25.69
CA ALA A 76 -25.57 44.04 25.94
C ALA A 76 -25.15 44.73 27.24
N VAL A 77 -23.96 44.36 27.73
CA VAL A 77 -23.05 45.25 28.47
C VAL A 77 -21.64 45.06 27.89
N ALA A 78 -20.99 46.16 27.51
CA ALA A 78 -19.60 46.19 27.09
C ALA A 78 -18.73 46.81 28.19
N LEU A 79 -17.56 46.22 28.47
CA LEU A 79 -16.51 46.83 29.30
C LEU A 79 -15.11 46.49 28.77
N GLN A 80 -14.30 47.54 28.60
CA GLN A 80 -12.84 47.56 28.47
C GLN A 80 -12.35 48.77 29.31
N PRO A 81 -11.03 48.95 29.56
CA PRO A 81 -10.00 47.96 29.90
C PRO A 81 -9.25 48.36 31.20
N GLY A 82 -8.40 47.49 31.75
CA GLY A 82 -7.62 47.77 32.97
C GLY A 82 -6.16 47.30 32.90
N THR A 83 -5.22 48.16 33.30
CA THR A 83 -3.77 48.00 33.06
C THR A 83 -2.96 47.39 34.21
N ARG A 84 -1.94 46.61 33.83
CA ARG A 84 -0.60 46.44 34.47
C ARG A 84 -0.50 46.15 35.97
N HIS A 85 0.25 45.08 36.31
CA HIS A 85 1.38 45.20 37.24
C HIS A 85 2.54 44.28 36.84
N LYS A 86 3.78 44.73 37.08
CA LYS A 86 5.02 43.95 36.94
C LYS A 86 5.31 43.19 38.23
N ALA A 87 5.96 42.04 38.12
CA ALA A 87 6.85 41.51 39.17
C ALA A 87 8.11 40.92 38.51
N GLN A 88 9.30 41.34 38.95
CA GLN A 88 10.57 40.73 38.59
C GLN A 88 10.99 39.75 39.69
N GLY A 89 11.58 38.62 39.31
CA GLY A 89 12.27 37.69 40.21
C GLY A 89 13.39 37.00 39.43
N MET A 90 14.61 37.01 39.96
CA MET A 90 15.82 36.61 39.25
C MET A 90 16.79 35.91 40.22
N VAL A 91 17.66 35.03 39.69
CA VAL A 91 18.76 34.30 40.39
C VAL A 91 18.17 33.15 41.28
N ILE A 92 18.68 31.90 41.28
CA ILE A 92 20.06 31.41 41.37
C ILE A 92 20.30 30.15 40.50
N SER A 93 21.54 29.98 40.03
CA SER A 93 22.11 28.79 39.35
C SER A 93 23.11 28.06 40.27
N PRO A 94 23.37 26.76 40.05
CA PRO A 94 24.69 26.18 40.28
C PRO A 94 25.33 25.68 38.97
N MET A 95 26.62 25.97 38.79
CA MET A 95 27.45 25.58 37.65
C MET A 95 28.63 24.69 38.11
N GLY A 96 29.15 23.87 37.21
CA GLY A 96 30.43 23.14 37.35
C GLY A 96 30.28 21.62 37.53
N PHE A 97 31.12 20.74 36.98
CA PHE A 97 32.33 20.86 36.11
C PHE A 97 32.04 20.23 34.72
N LEU A 98 32.88 20.24 33.67
CA LEU A 98 34.32 20.55 33.51
C LEU A 98 34.56 21.33 32.19
N LYS A 99 35.69 21.14 31.48
CA LYS A 99 36.10 21.81 30.21
C LYS A 99 37.23 21.00 29.52
N GLN A 100 37.53 21.32 28.24
CA GLN A 100 38.67 20.89 27.37
C GLN A 100 38.35 19.69 26.43
N VAL A 101 38.72 19.67 25.13
CA VAL A 101 39.45 20.60 24.23
C VAL A 101 38.77 20.60 22.84
N ALA A 102 38.65 21.75 22.16
CA ALA A 102 38.63 21.84 20.69
C ALA A 102 38.86 23.30 20.24
N ASP A 103 39.95 23.57 19.53
CA ASP A 103 40.16 24.72 18.62
C ASP A 103 41.49 24.50 17.87
N ILE A 104 41.59 25.00 16.63
CA ILE A 104 42.76 24.92 15.71
C ILE A 104 42.93 23.50 15.10
N ASP A 105 43.09 23.29 13.77
CA ASP A 105 43.45 24.20 12.68
C ASP A 105 42.70 23.94 11.35
N ALA A 106 42.85 24.85 10.39
CA ALA A 106 42.49 24.67 8.99
C ALA A 106 43.56 25.26 8.06
N SER A 107 44.11 24.49 7.10
CA SER A 107 44.66 24.96 5.80
C SER A 107 45.47 23.88 5.04
N CYS A 108 45.71 24.16 3.75
CA CYS A 108 46.74 23.58 2.85
C CYS A 108 46.44 22.25 2.12
N ASP A 109 45.78 22.37 0.96
CA ASP A 109 46.32 22.17 -0.40
C ASP A 109 47.31 21.03 -0.75
N ASP A 110 47.06 20.48 -1.94
CA ASP A 110 47.99 19.91 -2.93
C ASP A 110 49.03 18.84 -2.50
N GLN A 111 48.82 17.60 -2.96
CA GLN A 111 49.58 17.04 -4.11
C GLN A 111 49.19 15.59 -4.48
N GLY A 112 49.19 15.30 -5.80
CA GLY A 112 49.89 14.13 -6.36
C GLY A 112 49.33 12.70 -6.17
N LEU A 113 48.63 12.24 -7.21
CA LEU A 113 48.61 10.86 -7.77
C LEU A 113 49.96 10.07 -7.68
N PRO A 114 50.04 8.72 -7.89
CA PRO A 114 48.99 7.70 -8.11
C PRO A 114 49.20 6.26 -7.48
N SER A 115 48.10 5.49 -7.41
CA SER A 115 47.91 4.05 -7.79
C SER A 115 48.74 2.85 -7.24
N TYR A 116 48.01 1.71 -7.22
CA TYR A 116 48.42 0.30 -7.47
C TYR A 116 48.99 -0.63 -6.37
N ALA A 117 48.49 -1.88 -6.44
CA ALA A 117 49.08 -3.15 -5.99
C ALA A 117 49.38 -3.33 -4.48
N SER A 118 48.55 -4.01 -3.68
CA SER A 118 48.22 -5.45 -3.65
C SER A 118 49.22 -6.37 -2.91
N SER A 119 48.69 -7.05 -1.89
CA SER A 119 49.12 -8.34 -1.31
C SER A 119 50.35 -8.44 -0.38
N VAL A 120 50.16 -9.33 0.62
CA VAL A 120 51.06 -9.84 1.67
C VAL A 120 51.07 -9.00 2.98
N GLY A 121 50.64 -9.54 4.13
CA GLY A 121 50.13 -10.90 4.38
C GLY A 121 49.48 -11.06 5.76
N ARG A 122 49.01 -12.28 6.04
CA ARG A 122 48.38 -12.67 7.31
C ARG A 122 49.32 -12.46 8.50
N ALA A 123 48.87 -11.82 9.58
CA ALA A 123 49.02 -12.27 10.99
C ALA A 123 48.74 -11.17 12.06
N ILE A 124 47.60 -10.47 12.00
CA ILE A 124 46.95 -9.95 13.21
C ILE A 124 45.45 -10.24 13.11
N ALA A 125 45.05 -11.39 13.67
CA ALA A 125 43.66 -11.70 13.98
C ALA A 125 43.64 -12.07 15.47
N VAL A 126 42.52 -11.79 16.15
CA VAL A 126 42.37 -11.82 17.62
C VAL A 126 43.12 -10.67 18.32
N THR A 127 42.53 -9.48 18.33
CA THR A 127 41.97 -8.83 19.55
C THR A 127 41.35 -7.48 19.19
N ASP A 128 40.08 -7.47 18.75
CA ASP A 128 39.19 -6.31 18.92
C ASP A 128 37.73 -6.76 19.17
N ASP A 129 37.58 -7.99 19.65
CA ASP A 129 36.32 -8.57 20.12
C ASP A 129 36.26 -8.52 21.66
N LEU A 130 36.38 -7.29 22.20
CA LEU A 130 36.54 -7.08 23.65
C LEU A 130 35.95 -5.74 24.16
N ARG A 131 34.91 -5.22 23.50
CA ARG A 131 34.05 -4.15 24.02
C ARG A 131 32.54 -4.38 23.90
N PHE A 132 32.11 -5.59 23.50
CA PHE A 132 30.69 -6.01 23.54
C PHE A 132 30.40 -7.15 24.54
N TYR A 133 31.40 -7.58 25.33
CA TYR A 133 31.31 -8.75 26.22
C TYR A 133 31.38 -8.43 27.73
N ILE A 134 31.10 -7.19 28.14
CA ILE A 134 30.96 -6.81 29.57
C ILE A 134 29.61 -6.13 29.83
N SER A 135 28.52 -6.85 29.50
CA SER A 135 27.14 -6.49 29.89
C SER A 135 26.29 -7.69 30.36
N ASN A 136 26.85 -8.91 30.42
CA ASN A 136 26.07 -10.15 30.64
C ASN A 136 26.69 -11.10 31.69
N LEU A 137 27.18 -10.56 32.82
CA LEU A 137 27.65 -11.37 33.95
C LEU A 137 27.28 -10.74 35.32
N ALA A 138 25.99 -10.44 35.51
CA ALA A 138 25.46 -9.94 36.78
C ALA A 138 24.02 -10.39 37.12
N VAL A 139 23.48 -11.46 36.51
CA VAL A 139 22.16 -12.03 36.87
C VAL A 139 22.22 -13.54 37.08
N PHE A 140 22.99 -13.96 38.09
CA PHE A 140 22.81 -15.27 38.73
C PHE A 140 22.92 -15.15 40.25
N SER A 141 21.88 -14.59 40.88
CA SER A 141 21.56 -14.93 42.27
C SER A 141 20.07 -14.71 42.55
N LYS A 142 19.49 -15.63 43.33
CA LYS A 142 18.12 -15.62 43.91
C LYS A 142 16.94 -15.97 42.99
N ILE A 143 16.78 -17.27 42.74
CA ILE A 143 15.48 -17.92 42.99
C ILE A 143 15.52 -18.45 44.42
N HIS A 144 14.74 -17.87 45.36
CA HIS A 144 14.15 -18.56 46.51
C HIS A 144 13.26 -17.63 47.35
N ILE A 145 12.25 -18.24 48.00
CA ILE A 145 11.28 -17.65 48.95
C ILE A 145 10.18 -16.78 48.32
N LEU A 146 8.99 -17.38 48.14
CA LEU A 146 7.77 -17.00 48.88
C LEU A 146 6.62 -17.99 48.59
N GLU A 147 6.50 -19.02 49.44
CA GLU A 147 5.20 -19.66 49.72
C GLU A 147 4.79 -19.39 51.18
N THR A 148 3.48 -19.51 51.46
CA THR A 148 2.81 -19.38 52.78
C THR A 148 2.70 -17.93 53.30
N ARG A 149 1.50 -17.33 53.45
CA ARG A 149 0.30 -17.81 54.18
C ARG A 149 -0.99 -17.09 53.76
N CYS A 150 -2.12 -17.78 53.95
CA CYS A 150 -3.47 -17.21 53.88
C CYS A 150 -3.96 -16.63 55.23
N VAL A 151 -5.19 -16.12 55.19
CA VAL A 151 -6.22 -16.00 56.26
C VAL A 151 -6.34 -14.64 56.98
N TRP A 152 -7.63 -14.27 57.17
CA TRP A 152 -8.25 -13.18 57.95
C TRP A 152 -8.49 -11.85 57.21
N ARG A 153 -9.64 -11.16 57.33
CA ARG A 153 -11.07 -11.43 57.62
C ARG A 153 -11.73 -10.04 57.81
N TRP A 154 -12.75 -9.72 57.00
CA TRP A 154 -14.00 -9.00 57.36
C TRP A 154 -14.01 -7.59 58.03
N SER A 155 -15.18 -6.92 57.89
CA SER A 155 -15.63 -5.62 58.47
C SER A 155 -14.89 -4.35 58.00
N LYS A 156 -15.53 -3.21 57.68
CA LYS A 156 -16.94 -2.69 57.69
C LYS A 156 -16.99 -1.57 56.60
N ALA A 157 -18.05 -1.31 55.80
CA ALA A 157 -19.37 -0.71 56.13
C ALA A 157 -19.25 0.67 56.86
N ALA A 158 -19.94 1.77 56.54
CA ALA A 158 -20.99 2.09 55.54
C ALA A 158 -21.12 3.64 55.38
N ILE A 159 -22.30 4.15 54.96
CA ILE A 159 -22.76 5.56 54.84
C ILE A 159 -22.42 6.20 53.47
N ALA A 160 -23.38 6.64 52.62
CA ALA A 160 -24.86 6.64 52.63
C ALA A 160 -25.37 6.39 51.17
N GLU A 161 -26.59 5.91 50.83
CA GLU A 161 -27.96 6.33 51.21
C GLU A 161 -28.23 7.85 50.93
N ASP A 162 -29.28 8.28 50.25
CA ASP A 162 -30.44 7.58 49.67
C ASP A 162 -31.14 8.45 48.58
N HIS A 163 -32.07 7.83 47.83
CA HIS A 163 -33.35 8.39 47.34
C HIS A 163 -33.77 8.18 45.85
N PHE A 164 -34.75 7.28 45.67
CA PHE A 164 -36.02 7.38 44.90
C PHE A 164 -36.05 7.85 43.40
N SER A 165 -36.96 7.40 42.52
CA SER A 165 -37.87 6.22 42.46
C SER A 165 -38.78 6.27 41.20
N ILE A 166 -39.37 5.11 40.82
CA ILE A 166 -40.62 4.92 40.03
C ILE A 166 -40.59 5.11 38.49
N LEU A 167 -40.83 3.99 37.80
CA LEU A 167 -41.57 3.87 36.53
C LEU A 167 -42.78 2.94 36.78
N PRO A 168 -43.95 3.13 36.14
CA PRO A 168 -45.10 2.23 36.27
C PRO A 168 -45.24 1.20 35.12
N ASN A 169 -45.60 -0.04 35.51
CA ASN A 169 -46.39 -1.11 34.86
C ASN A 169 -46.93 -0.89 33.41
N GLU A 170 -46.99 -1.91 32.54
CA GLU A 170 -47.95 -3.05 32.62
C GLU A 170 -47.42 -4.31 31.88
N LYS A 171 -47.59 -5.55 32.40
CA LYS A 171 -48.71 -6.51 32.16
C LYS A 171 -49.07 -6.73 30.68
N LYS A 172 -49.38 -7.93 30.17
CA LYS A 172 -49.28 -9.34 30.66
C LYS A 172 -49.64 -10.22 29.44
N ASN A 173 -49.02 -11.38 29.26
CA ASN A 173 -49.74 -12.58 28.79
C ASN A 173 -48.93 -13.85 29.12
N GLN A 174 -49.66 -14.95 29.31
CA GLN A 174 -49.24 -16.17 30.00
C GLN A 174 -49.70 -17.39 29.18
N GLU A 175 -49.17 -18.57 29.51
CA GLU A 175 -49.63 -19.94 29.16
C GLU A 175 -48.94 -20.62 27.95
N THR A 176 -48.57 -21.91 27.96
CA THR A 176 -48.48 -22.91 29.06
C THR A 176 -47.56 -24.09 28.65
N ILE A 177 -46.51 -24.33 29.47
CA ILE A 177 -46.03 -25.60 30.09
C ILE A 177 -46.15 -26.94 29.33
N ASP A 178 -45.00 -27.63 29.16
CA ASP A 178 -44.70 -28.96 29.79
C ASP A 178 -43.18 -29.28 29.69
N ARG A 179 -42.42 -29.29 30.80
CA ARG A 179 -42.08 -30.42 31.69
C ARG A 179 -41.23 -31.54 31.06
N HIS A 180 -39.95 -31.65 31.47
CA HIS A 180 -39.50 -32.67 32.45
C HIS A 180 -38.07 -32.43 32.99
N THR A 181 -37.87 -32.72 34.29
CA THR A 181 -36.64 -33.14 35.02
C THR A 181 -35.25 -32.80 34.41
N GLY A 182 -34.32 -32.09 35.06
CA GLY A 182 -34.16 -31.73 36.47
C GLY A 182 -33.22 -32.68 37.24
N ILE A 183 -31.95 -32.31 37.42
CA ILE A 183 -31.03 -32.85 38.46
C ILE A 183 -29.92 -31.83 38.78
N ARG A 184 -29.65 -31.64 40.08
CA ARG A 184 -28.56 -30.79 40.59
C ARG A 184 -27.20 -31.48 40.40
N ARG A 185 -26.16 -30.76 39.94
CA ARG A 185 -24.76 -31.18 40.15
C ARG A 185 -24.04 -30.29 41.16
N ARG A 186 -23.41 -30.95 42.13
CA ARG A 186 -22.56 -30.34 43.17
C ARG A 186 -21.24 -29.89 42.54
N ILE A 187 -20.79 -28.68 42.86
CA ILE A 187 -19.39 -28.30 42.64
C ILE A 187 -18.52 -29.12 43.60
N ARG A 188 -17.68 -30.00 43.06
CA ARG A 188 -16.54 -30.59 43.79
C ARG A 188 -15.28 -29.83 43.41
N VAL A 189 -14.68 -29.14 44.38
CA VAL A 189 -13.32 -28.63 44.25
C VAL A 189 -12.35 -29.80 44.37
N ALA A 190 -11.61 -30.10 43.30
CA ALA A 190 -10.54 -31.09 43.31
C ALA A 190 -9.19 -30.37 43.49
N ARG A 191 -8.58 -30.52 44.67
CA ARG A 191 -7.16 -30.18 44.88
C ARG A 191 -6.28 -31.24 44.22
N TRP A 192 -5.29 -30.82 43.46
CA TRP A 192 -4.12 -31.64 43.13
C TRP A 192 -2.93 -31.20 43.98
N SER A 193 -2.21 -32.15 44.54
CA SER A 193 -1.03 -31.95 45.38
C SER A 193 0.25 -32.21 44.59
N LEU A 194 1.19 -31.28 44.60
CA LEU A 194 2.55 -31.50 44.10
C LEU A 194 3.30 -32.46 45.04
N GLY A 195 3.73 -33.60 44.51
CA GLY A 195 4.58 -34.56 45.20
C GLY A 195 6.00 -34.52 44.64
N SER A 196 6.96 -34.12 45.47
CA SER A 196 8.38 -34.10 45.12
C SER A 196 8.97 -35.50 45.11
N TYR A 197 9.73 -35.87 44.06
CA TYR A 197 10.59 -37.06 44.06
C TYR A 197 12.06 -36.65 44.03
N ALA A 198 12.82 -37.15 45.00
CA ALA A 198 14.26 -36.94 45.10
C ALA A 198 15.03 -38.06 44.36
N ILE A 199 16.17 -37.70 43.78
CA ILE A 199 17.06 -38.63 43.06
C ILE A 199 18.10 -39.22 44.05
N PRO A 200 18.25 -40.55 44.17
CA PRO A 200 19.36 -41.16 44.89
C PRO A 200 20.65 -41.15 44.05
N SER A 201 21.77 -40.77 44.68
CA SER A 201 23.11 -40.85 44.11
C SER A 201 23.69 -42.26 44.12
N LEU A 202 24.42 -42.66 43.08
CA LEU A 202 25.39 -43.76 43.13
C LEU A 202 26.71 -43.40 42.40
N ARG A 203 27.83 -43.91 42.92
CA ARG A 203 29.20 -43.62 42.45
C ARG A 203 29.84 -44.83 41.75
N ARG A 204 30.61 -44.54 40.71
CA ARG A 204 31.84 -45.19 40.19
C ARG A 204 32.04 -46.72 40.33
N GLY A 205 32.21 -47.36 39.16
CA GLY A 205 33.24 -48.37 38.83
C GLY A 205 33.47 -48.27 37.30
N SER A 206 34.61 -47.78 36.82
CA SER A 206 35.91 -48.48 36.59
C SER A 206 35.98 -49.21 35.24
N ASP A 207 36.67 -48.54 34.30
CA ASP A 207 37.59 -49.06 33.28
C ASP A 207 37.11 -50.10 32.23
N ASN A 208 36.80 -49.61 31.02
CA ASN A 208 37.63 -49.81 29.80
C ASN A 208 37.03 -49.06 28.59
N GLY A 209 37.86 -48.39 27.79
CA GLY A 209 37.47 -47.74 26.51
C GLY A 209 37.79 -48.60 25.27
N PRO A 210 37.76 -48.06 24.04
CA PRO A 210 37.62 -46.64 23.67
C PRO A 210 36.53 -46.31 22.59
N GLU A 211 36.32 -45.00 22.39
CA GLU A 211 35.89 -44.28 21.17
C GLU A 211 34.63 -44.73 20.40
N LEU A 212 33.50 -44.00 20.52
CA LEU A 212 33.13 -42.72 19.88
C LEU A 212 32.43 -42.90 18.51
N ASP A 213 31.10 -42.83 18.50
CA ASP A 213 30.41 -41.95 17.54
C ASP A 213 29.00 -41.52 18.03
N GLY A 214 28.52 -40.37 17.55
CA GLY A 214 27.45 -39.60 18.20
C GLY A 214 26.01 -40.07 17.95
N LEU A 215 25.28 -40.45 19.01
CA LEU A 215 23.81 -40.57 18.96
C LEU A 215 23.15 -39.19 18.83
N ARG A 216 22.64 -38.87 17.62
CA ARG A 216 21.58 -37.87 17.45
C ARG A 216 20.29 -38.40 18.08
N TYR A 217 19.73 -37.67 19.04
CA TYR A 217 18.40 -37.97 19.58
C TYR A 217 17.33 -37.80 18.50
N ARG A 218 16.75 -38.91 18.05
CA ARG A 218 15.52 -38.88 17.25
C ARG A 218 14.32 -38.65 18.17
N PHE A 219 13.70 -37.48 18.09
CA PHE A 219 12.31 -37.32 18.54
C PHE A 219 11.39 -37.94 17.47
N LEU A 220 11.06 -39.23 17.61
CA LEU A 220 9.87 -39.77 16.93
C LEU A 220 8.63 -39.33 17.69
N GLY A 221 8.01 -38.24 17.24
CA GLY A 221 6.65 -37.87 17.64
C GLY A 221 5.64 -38.82 17.00
N PHE A 222 5.33 -39.93 17.66
CA PHE A 222 4.15 -40.73 17.30
C PHE A 222 2.88 -39.98 17.73
N SER A 223 2.21 -39.34 16.77
CA SER A 223 0.86 -38.82 17.00
C SER A 223 -0.15 -39.98 16.88
N LEU A 224 -0.78 -40.33 18.00
CA LEU A 224 -1.89 -41.27 18.04
C LEU A 224 -3.18 -40.56 17.64
N LEU A 225 -3.59 -40.74 16.38
CA LEU A 225 -4.93 -40.37 15.92
C LEU A 225 -5.96 -41.24 16.64
N SER A 226 -6.66 -40.66 17.61
CA SER A 226 -7.91 -41.21 18.14
C SER A 226 -9.07 -40.35 17.62
N LYS A 227 -9.97 -40.96 16.84
CA LYS A 227 -11.28 -40.36 16.56
C LYS A 227 -12.13 -40.48 17.81
N ASP A 228 -12.69 -39.36 18.28
CA ASP A 228 -13.88 -39.43 19.11
C ASP A 228 -15.09 -39.55 18.17
N GLU A 229 -15.70 -40.74 18.11
CA GLU A 229 -16.84 -41.02 17.23
C GLU A 229 -18.17 -40.41 17.76
N THR A 230 -18.14 -39.57 18.81
CA THR A 230 -19.37 -39.06 19.45
C THR A 230 -19.70 -37.59 19.23
N THR A 231 -18.77 -36.75 18.73
CA THR A 231 -19.03 -35.30 18.52
C THR A 231 -18.87 -34.82 17.08
N GLY A 232 -18.04 -35.47 16.25
CA GLY A 232 -17.78 -35.04 14.87
C GLY A 232 -16.96 -33.74 14.75
N GLU A 233 -16.45 -33.20 15.85
CA GLU A 233 -15.54 -32.04 15.84
C GLU A 233 -14.15 -32.46 15.36
N ILE A 234 -13.59 -31.67 14.43
CA ILE A 234 -12.20 -31.82 14.00
C ILE A 234 -11.31 -31.31 15.13
N LEU A 235 -10.47 -32.20 15.67
CA LEU A 235 -9.41 -31.81 16.61
C LEU A 235 -8.40 -30.92 15.87
N THR A 236 -8.52 -29.61 16.07
CA THR A 236 -7.56 -28.61 15.57
C THR A 236 -6.17 -28.90 16.12
N MET A 237 -5.15 -28.80 15.25
CA MET A 237 -3.75 -28.96 15.64
C MET A 237 -3.39 -27.95 16.74
N PRO A 238 -2.68 -28.34 17.83
CA PRO A 238 -2.32 -27.42 18.90
C PRO A 238 -1.50 -26.23 18.39
N GLY A 239 -2.10 -25.04 18.39
CA GLY A 239 -1.48 -23.79 17.95
C GLY A 239 -2.10 -23.15 16.70
N GLN A 240 -2.91 -23.89 15.92
CA GLN A 240 -3.56 -23.34 14.74
C GLN A 240 -4.80 -22.51 15.12
N LYS A 241 -4.87 -21.26 14.65
CA LYS A 241 -6.02 -20.36 14.88
C LYS A 241 -7.04 -20.49 13.76
N ASP A 242 -8.31 -20.65 14.12
CA ASP A 242 -9.42 -20.52 13.17
C ASP A 242 -9.50 -19.08 12.66
N GLN A 243 -9.21 -18.90 11.38
CA GLN A 243 -9.27 -17.61 10.70
C GLN A 243 -10.72 -17.26 10.35
N LEU A 244 -11.16 -16.04 10.66
CA LEU A 244 -12.49 -15.56 10.27
C LEU A 244 -12.65 -15.65 8.75
N ARG A 245 -13.64 -16.44 8.29
CA ARG A 245 -13.99 -16.56 6.86
C ARG A 245 -14.90 -15.43 6.42
N THR A 246 -14.64 -14.86 5.24
CA THR A 246 -15.45 -13.80 4.63
C THR A 246 -15.10 -13.64 3.16
N TRP A 247 -16.04 -13.12 2.37
CA TRP A 247 -15.99 -13.11 0.91
C TRP A 247 -14.76 -12.39 0.34
N TRP A 248 -14.36 -11.27 0.94
CA TRP A 248 -13.21 -10.46 0.48
C TRP A 248 -11.84 -11.12 0.78
N LYS A 249 -11.75 -12.02 1.77
CA LYS A 249 -10.55 -12.83 2.02
C LYS A 249 -10.33 -13.90 0.95
N GLU A 250 -11.42 -14.41 0.39
CA GLU A 250 -11.43 -15.48 -0.61
C GLU A 250 -11.37 -14.97 -2.06
N SER A 251 -11.50 -13.65 -2.24
CA SER A 251 -11.57 -12.97 -3.52
C SER A 251 -10.19 -12.69 -4.11
N ALA A 252 -10.15 -12.48 -5.43
CA ALA A 252 -9.04 -11.78 -6.09
C ALA A 252 -9.52 -10.42 -6.64
N VAL A 253 -8.69 -9.39 -6.49
CA VAL A 253 -8.97 -8.01 -6.92
C VAL A 253 -8.20 -7.72 -8.21
N TYR A 254 -8.84 -7.05 -9.16
CA TYR A 254 -8.20 -6.45 -10.32
C TYR A 254 -8.28 -4.93 -10.22
N GLN A 255 -7.13 -4.26 -10.21
CA GLN A 255 -7.06 -2.80 -10.24
C GLN A 255 -7.02 -2.29 -11.68
N ILE A 256 -7.90 -1.33 -11.96
CA ILE A 256 -7.98 -0.59 -13.21
C ILE A 256 -7.56 0.85 -12.96
N TYR A 257 -6.69 1.37 -13.81
CA TYR A 257 -6.34 2.79 -13.91
C TYR A 257 -7.05 3.37 -15.14
N PRO A 258 -8.20 4.06 -14.97
CA PRO A 258 -9.17 4.30 -16.06
C PRO A 258 -8.56 4.89 -17.32
N ALA A 259 -7.77 5.96 -17.19
CA ALA A 259 -7.11 6.67 -18.31
C ALA A 259 -6.29 5.76 -19.23
N SER A 260 -5.80 4.62 -18.76
CA SER A 260 -4.94 3.70 -19.51
C SER A 260 -5.53 2.32 -19.71
N PHE A 261 -6.81 2.09 -19.41
CA PHE A 261 -7.40 0.77 -19.56
C PHE A 261 -7.95 0.53 -20.96
N GLN A 262 -8.97 1.28 -21.40
CA GLN A 262 -9.54 1.16 -22.74
C GLN A 262 -10.26 2.46 -23.09
N ASP A 263 -9.86 3.12 -24.16
CA ASP A 263 -10.63 4.19 -24.80
C ASP A 263 -11.69 3.53 -25.71
N SER A 264 -12.93 4.01 -25.64
CA SER A 264 -14.05 3.56 -26.48
C SER A 264 -14.56 4.61 -27.47
N ASN A 265 -14.04 5.84 -27.39
CA ASN A 265 -14.56 7.02 -28.07
C ASN A 265 -13.57 7.67 -29.06
N GLY A 266 -12.26 7.44 -28.90
CA GLY A 266 -11.18 7.93 -29.77
C GLY A 266 -10.55 9.26 -29.34
N ASP A 267 -10.76 9.72 -28.10
CA ASP A 267 -10.11 10.93 -27.56
C ASP A 267 -8.69 10.69 -27.02
N GLY A 268 -8.26 9.43 -26.91
CA GLY A 268 -6.95 9.02 -26.42
C GLY A 268 -6.87 8.73 -24.92
N VAL A 269 -7.99 8.83 -24.19
CA VAL A 269 -8.11 8.56 -22.74
C VAL A 269 -9.04 7.38 -22.51
N GLY A 270 -8.66 6.46 -21.63
CA GLY A 270 -9.50 5.32 -21.29
C GLY A 270 -10.73 5.71 -20.46
N ASP A 271 -11.86 5.05 -20.70
CA ASP A 271 -13.19 5.46 -20.20
C ASP A 271 -14.02 4.29 -19.62
N LEU A 272 -15.13 4.60 -18.95
CA LEU A 272 -16.01 3.63 -18.29
C LEU A 272 -16.66 2.64 -19.27
N LYS A 273 -16.97 3.05 -20.50
CA LYS A 273 -17.55 2.17 -21.55
C LYS A 273 -16.49 1.22 -22.10
N GLY A 274 -15.25 1.70 -22.22
CA GLY A 274 -14.08 0.87 -22.44
C GLY A 274 -13.94 -0.20 -21.36
N ILE A 275 -14.03 0.16 -20.08
CA ILE A 275 -14.03 -0.79 -18.95
C ILE A 275 -15.18 -1.81 -19.07
N ILE A 276 -16.42 -1.33 -19.30
CA ILE A 276 -17.61 -2.19 -19.49
C ILE A 276 -17.39 -3.22 -20.61
N SER A 277 -16.75 -2.83 -21.73
CA SER A 277 -16.48 -3.72 -22.86
C SER A 277 -15.51 -4.88 -22.54
N ARG A 278 -14.74 -4.77 -21.45
CA ARG A 278 -13.72 -5.75 -21.02
C ARG A 278 -14.13 -6.55 -19.77
N VAL A 279 -15.34 -6.36 -19.25
CA VAL A 279 -15.85 -7.08 -18.07
C VAL A 279 -15.79 -8.61 -18.24
N ASP A 280 -16.03 -9.14 -19.45
CA ASP A 280 -15.91 -10.58 -19.72
C ASP A 280 -14.46 -11.10 -19.68
N TYR A 281 -13.48 -10.28 -20.09
CA TYR A 281 -12.05 -10.62 -19.98
C TYR A 281 -11.59 -10.73 -18.53
N LEU A 282 -12.08 -9.84 -17.66
CA LEU A 282 -11.85 -9.88 -16.23
C LEU A 282 -12.51 -11.11 -15.60
N LYS A 283 -13.74 -11.44 -16.01
CA LYS A 283 -14.41 -12.65 -15.52
C LYS A 283 -13.70 -13.93 -15.95
N GLU A 284 -13.20 -13.99 -17.19
CA GLU A 284 -12.44 -15.14 -17.70
C GLU A 284 -11.09 -15.30 -16.96
N LEU A 285 -10.43 -14.20 -16.56
CA LEU A 285 -9.21 -14.23 -15.74
C LEU A 285 -9.45 -14.85 -14.35
N GLY A 286 -10.69 -14.77 -13.85
CA GLY A 286 -11.10 -15.39 -12.59
C GLY A 286 -10.98 -14.49 -11.37
N VAL A 287 -11.05 -13.17 -11.55
CA VAL A 287 -11.14 -12.19 -10.44
C VAL A 287 -12.60 -12.02 -9.96
N ASP A 288 -12.75 -11.49 -8.75
CA ASP A 288 -14.03 -11.30 -8.06
C ASP A 288 -14.35 -9.83 -7.82
N ILE A 289 -13.33 -8.99 -7.63
CA ILE A 289 -13.46 -7.57 -7.33
C ILE A 289 -12.76 -6.77 -8.43
N VAL A 290 -13.41 -5.73 -8.92
CA VAL A 290 -12.79 -4.69 -9.75
C VAL A 290 -12.66 -3.42 -8.93
N TRP A 291 -11.43 -3.00 -8.67
CA TRP A 291 -11.12 -1.71 -8.05
C TRP A 291 -10.77 -0.70 -9.14
N LEU A 292 -11.49 0.42 -9.18
CA LEU A 292 -11.14 1.56 -10.03
C LEU A 292 -10.32 2.58 -9.22
N SER A 293 -9.15 2.97 -9.70
CA SER A 293 -8.50 4.24 -9.32
C SER A 293 -9.44 5.44 -9.62
N PRO A 294 -9.20 6.65 -9.06
CA PRO A 294 -10.18 7.73 -9.02
C PRO A 294 -10.83 8.07 -10.36
N ILE A 295 -12.16 7.92 -10.42
CA ILE A 295 -13.01 8.30 -11.56
C ILE A 295 -13.72 9.64 -11.35
N PHE A 296 -13.62 10.23 -10.16
CA PHE A 296 -14.35 11.44 -9.79
C PHE A 296 -13.85 12.66 -10.56
N LYS A 297 -14.70 13.68 -10.66
CA LYS A 297 -14.38 14.92 -11.37
C LYS A 297 -13.18 15.61 -10.72
N SER A 298 -12.06 15.61 -11.42
CA SER A 298 -10.78 16.19 -11.01
C SER A 298 -10.18 17.04 -12.16
N PRO A 299 -9.40 18.09 -11.84
CA PRO A 299 -8.53 18.81 -12.80
C PRO A 299 -7.37 17.99 -13.39
N GLN A 300 -7.10 16.79 -12.86
CA GLN A 300 -6.03 15.86 -13.26
C GLN A 300 -4.60 16.34 -12.95
N VAL A 301 -4.39 17.17 -11.91
CA VAL A 301 -3.04 17.58 -11.47
C VAL A 301 -2.24 16.38 -10.96
N ASP A 302 -2.91 15.46 -10.26
CA ASP A 302 -2.36 14.15 -9.88
C ASP A 302 -3.30 13.05 -10.38
N MET A 303 -3.69 13.13 -11.66
CA MET A 303 -4.43 12.09 -12.40
C MET A 303 -5.69 11.54 -11.69
N GLY A 304 -6.45 12.41 -11.03
CA GLY A 304 -7.72 12.06 -10.39
C GLY A 304 -7.71 12.11 -8.86
N TYR A 305 -6.53 12.08 -8.23
CA TYR A 305 -6.40 12.17 -6.76
C TYR A 305 -6.73 13.57 -6.23
N ASP A 306 -6.55 14.62 -7.05
CA ASP A 306 -7.07 15.96 -6.82
C ASP A 306 -8.59 16.05 -7.12
N VAL A 307 -9.45 15.49 -6.26
CA VAL A 307 -10.91 15.44 -6.47
C VAL A 307 -11.58 16.81 -6.26
N SER A 308 -12.31 17.31 -7.27
CA SER A 308 -13.06 18.58 -7.23
C SER A 308 -14.57 18.43 -7.01
N ASP A 309 -15.13 17.23 -7.21
CA ASP A 309 -16.51 16.85 -6.86
C ASP A 309 -16.60 15.32 -6.77
N TYR A 310 -16.86 14.80 -5.56
CA TYR A 310 -16.96 13.36 -5.29
C TYR A 310 -18.22 12.67 -5.84
N ARG A 311 -19.22 13.44 -6.31
CA ARG A 311 -20.50 12.92 -6.82
C ARG A 311 -20.66 13.09 -8.33
N ALA A 312 -19.68 13.72 -8.99
CA ALA A 312 -19.55 13.79 -10.43
C ALA A 312 -18.39 12.93 -10.93
N ILE A 313 -18.49 12.42 -12.15
CA ILE A 313 -17.43 11.69 -12.84
C ILE A 313 -16.59 12.67 -13.67
N HIS A 314 -15.29 12.38 -13.85
CA HIS A 314 -14.43 13.15 -14.73
C HIS A 314 -14.94 13.01 -16.17
N PRO A 315 -15.33 14.10 -16.88
CA PRO A 315 -16.13 13.98 -18.10
C PRO A 315 -15.56 13.09 -19.23
N PRO A 316 -14.23 13.05 -19.49
CA PRO A 316 -13.62 12.07 -20.40
C PRO A 316 -13.91 10.60 -20.07
N TYR A 317 -14.04 10.26 -18.78
CA TYR A 317 -14.35 8.88 -18.37
C TYR A 317 -15.82 8.49 -18.57
N GLY A 318 -16.73 9.45 -18.77
CA GLY A 318 -18.17 9.25 -18.88
C GLY A 318 -18.97 9.93 -17.76
N ASP A 319 -20.12 9.36 -17.41
CA ASP A 319 -21.01 9.90 -16.38
C ASP A 319 -21.37 8.88 -15.26
N ILE A 320 -22.23 9.30 -14.33
CA ILE A 320 -22.60 8.49 -13.16
C ILE A 320 -23.50 7.28 -13.52
N ALA A 321 -24.18 7.30 -14.67
CA ALA A 321 -24.98 6.19 -15.17
C ALA A 321 -24.10 5.15 -15.89
N ASP A 322 -22.95 5.56 -16.44
CA ASP A 322 -21.92 4.63 -16.90
C ASP A 322 -21.34 3.84 -15.71
N VAL A 323 -21.18 4.44 -14.52
CA VAL A 323 -20.80 3.73 -13.29
C VAL A 323 -21.87 2.74 -12.84
N ASP A 324 -23.15 3.14 -12.86
CA ASP A 324 -24.27 2.21 -12.57
C ASP A 324 -24.26 1.02 -13.53
N THR A 325 -24.05 1.27 -14.82
CA THR A 325 -23.99 0.23 -15.86
C THR A 325 -22.81 -0.72 -15.64
N LEU A 326 -21.64 -0.21 -15.28
CA LEU A 326 -20.47 -1.03 -14.94
C LEU A 326 -20.74 -1.90 -13.72
N LYS A 327 -21.23 -1.31 -12.63
CA LYS A 327 -21.62 -2.03 -11.41
C LYS A 327 -22.60 -3.16 -11.72
N ASP A 328 -23.68 -2.88 -12.44
CA ASP A 328 -24.69 -3.87 -12.81
C ASP A 328 -24.08 -5.00 -13.67
N LYS A 329 -23.19 -4.68 -14.63
CA LYS A 329 -22.49 -5.65 -15.47
C LYS A 329 -21.50 -6.55 -14.70
N LEU A 330 -20.88 -6.02 -13.65
CA LEU A 330 -20.05 -6.78 -12.71
C LEU A 330 -20.91 -7.70 -11.83
N HIS A 331 -21.99 -7.16 -11.24
CA HIS A 331 -22.92 -7.88 -10.37
C HIS A 331 -23.63 -9.03 -11.11
N GLU A 332 -24.02 -8.84 -12.38
CA GLU A 332 -24.53 -9.88 -13.29
C GLU A 332 -23.62 -11.12 -13.39
N ARG A 333 -22.31 -10.94 -13.17
CA ARG A 333 -21.28 -12.00 -13.24
C ARG A 333 -20.82 -12.45 -11.85
N GLY A 334 -21.48 -12.01 -10.79
CA GLY A 334 -21.07 -12.24 -9.40
C GLY A 334 -19.72 -11.61 -9.06
N MET A 335 -19.34 -10.54 -9.75
CA MET A 335 -18.19 -9.71 -9.41
C MET A 335 -18.65 -8.46 -8.66
N LYS A 336 -17.68 -7.72 -8.10
CA LYS A 336 -17.86 -6.63 -7.14
C LYS A 336 -17.19 -5.35 -7.63
N LEU A 337 -17.77 -4.19 -7.37
CA LEU A 337 -17.20 -2.89 -7.73
C LEU A 337 -16.68 -2.18 -6.47
N VAL A 338 -15.40 -1.81 -6.50
CA VAL A 338 -14.72 -1.04 -5.47
C VAL A 338 -14.24 0.28 -6.07
N LEU A 339 -14.47 1.38 -5.37
CA LEU A 339 -14.04 2.71 -5.80
C LEU A 339 -12.86 3.19 -4.96
N ASP A 340 -11.92 3.90 -5.58
CA ASP A 340 -10.96 4.71 -4.83
C ASP A 340 -11.66 5.89 -4.14
N LEU A 341 -11.31 6.18 -2.89
CA LEU A 341 -11.95 7.23 -2.12
C LEU A 341 -10.89 8.07 -1.38
N VAL A 342 -10.58 9.22 -1.96
CA VAL A 342 -9.53 10.14 -1.52
C VAL A 342 -10.08 11.11 -0.49
N MET A 343 -9.81 10.89 0.79
CA MET A 343 -10.42 11.70 1.87
C MET A 343 -9.41 12.45 2.75
N ASN A 344 -8.10 12.34 2.48
CA ASN A 344 -7.10 13.16 3.16
C ASN A 344 -7.11 14.62 2.68
N HIS A 345 -7.34 14.84 1.39
CA HIS A 345 -7.34 16.15 0.73
C HIS A 345 -8.45 16.22 -0.33
N THR A 346 -8.75 17.43 -0.80
CA THR A 346 -9.53 17.66 -2.05
C THR A 346 -8.66 18.38 -3.06
N SER A 347 -9.14 18.58 -4.29
CA SER A 347 -8.63 19.63 -5.17
C SER A 347 -8.82 21.02 -4.56
N ASP A 348 -7.95 21.97 -4.89
CA ASP A 348 -8.16 23.40 -4.64
C ASP A 348 -9.35 23.97 -5.43
N GLN A 349 -9.80 23.29 -6.49
CA GLN A 349 -11.02 23.63 -7.24
C GLN A 349 -12.31 23.11 -6.59
N HIS A 350 -12.22 22.30 -5.51
CA HIS A 350 -13.39 21.82 -4.78
C HIS A 350 -14.17 22.99 -4.18
N GLU A 351 -15.51 22.94 -4.20
CA GLU A 351 -16.35 24.04 -3.73
C GLU A 351 -16.09 24.42 -2.27
N TRP A 352 -15.75 23.43 -1.43
CA TRP A 352 -15.36 23.63 -0.03
C TRP A 352 -14.07 24.46 0.10
N PHE A 353 -13.02 24.17 -0.67
CA PHE A 353 -11.78 24.97 -0.62
C PHE A 353 -12.01 26.37 -1.19
N GLN A 354 -12.72 26.46 -2.32
CA GLN A 354 -13.12 27.72 -2.93
C GLN A 354 -14.04 28.57 -2.03
N ALA A 355 -14.74 27.97 -1.06
CA ALA A 355 -15.41 28.68 0.02
C ALA A 355 -14.43 29.05 1.15
N SER A 356 -13.65 28.09 1.65
CA SER A 356 -12.66 28.23 2.73
C SER A 356 -11.62 29.31 2.49
N ARG A 357 -11.22 29.56 1.22
CA ARG A 357 -10.19 30.54 0.86
C ARG A 357 -10.72 31.97 0.69
N LYS A 358 -12.04 32.20 0.69
CA LYS A 358 -12.62 33.53 0.45
C LYS A 358 -12.35 34.51 1.59
N SER A 359 -12.33 34.03 2.84
CA SER A 359 -12.10 34.86 4.03
C SER A 359 -11.83 33.98 5.26
N LYS A 360 -11.24 34.57 6.31
CA LYS A 360 -10.98 33.89 7.59
C LYS A 360 -12.23 33.63 8.44
N ASP A 361 -13.36 34.25 8.10
CA ASP A 361 -14.66 34.12 8.78
C ASP A 361 -15.67 33.27 7.99
N ASN A 362 -15.25 32.64 6.89
CA ASN A 362 -16.13 31.80 6.09
C ASN A 362 -16.53 30.53 6.87
N PRO A 363 -17.78 30.04 6.79
CA PRO A 363 -18.19 28.79 7.44
C PRO A 363 -17.40 27.54 7.01
N TYR A 364 -16.77 27.58 5.84
CA TYR A 364 -15.88 26.51 5.36
C TYR A 364 -14.41 26.71 5.76
N ARG A 365 -14.02 27.79 6.47
CA ARG A 365 -12.61 28.09 6.78
C ARG A 365 -11.91 26.93 7.48
N ASP A 366 -12.54 26.40 8.52
CA ASP A 366 -11.99 25.30 9.32
C ASP A 366 -12.23 23.92 8.71
N TRP A 367 -12.64 23.83 7.43
CA TRP A 367 -12.68 22.55 6.70
C TRP A 367 -11.30 22.14 6.18
N TYR A 368 -10.35 23.08 6.15
CA TYR A 368 -8.96 22.88 5.74
C TYR A 368 -8.01 23.41 6.82
N ILE A 369 -6.75 23.00 6.75
CA ILE A 369 -5.76 23.32 7.78
C ILE A 369 -5.03 24.62 7.42
N TRP A 370 -5.48 25.74 7.99
CA TRP A 370 -4.88 27.08 7.80
C TRP A 370 -4.01 27.51 8.98
N ARG A 371 -2.86 28.15 8.72
CA ARG A 371 -1.95 28.67 9.77
C ARG A 371 -1.27 29.98 9.33
N PRO A 372 -1.06 30.94 10.24
CA PRO A 372 -0.34 32.18 9.91
C PRO A 372 1.14 31.92 9.56
N PRO A 373 1.78 32.81 8.80
CA PRO A 373 3.21 32.77 8.56
C PRO A 373 4.03 32.83 9.85
N ARG A 374 5.16 32.12 9.87
CA ARG A 374 6.27 32.43 10.79
C ARG A 374 7.17 33.49 10.16
N TYR A 375 7.98 34.15 10.96
CA TYR A 375 9.03 35.06 10.47
C TYR A 375 10.36 34.74 11.13
N ASP A 376 11.43 34.73 10.33
CA ASP A 376 12.79 34.54 10.85
C ASP A 376 13.39 35.84 11.43
N ALA A 377 14.64 35.74 11.92
CA ALA A 377 15.37 36.87 12.49
C ALA A 377 15.67 38.00 11.49
N HIS A 378 15.48 37.78 10.20
CA HIS A 378 15.63 38.77 9.13
C HIS A 378 14.26 39.31 8.65
N GLY A 379 13.16 38.87 9.25
CA GLY A 379 11.80 39.25 8.87
C GLY A 379 11.31 38.60 7.58
N GLN A 380 11.97 37.55 7.08
CA GLN A 380 11.47 36.83 5.90
C GLN A 380 10.33 35.90 6.31
N ARG A 381 9.33 35.78 5.43
CA ARG A 381 8.15 34.94 5.62
C ARG A 381 8.55 33.46 5.51
N GLN A 382 8.26 32.69 6.55
CA GLN A 382 8.55 31.27 6.64
C GLN A 382 7.24 30.47 6.81
N PRO A 383 7.19 29.20 6.33
CA PRO A 383 6.02 28.34 6.53
C PRO A 383 5.76 28.04 8.02
N PRO A 384 4.56 27.54 8.36
CA PRO A 384 4.16 27.21 9.73
C PRO A 384 4.98 26.12 10.42
N ASN A 385 5.69 25.28 9.66
CA ASN A 385 6.75 24.37 10.11
C ASN A 385 7.59 23.91 8.91
N ASN A 386 8.59 23.06 9.17
CA ASN A 386 9.54 22.54 8.17
C ASN A 386 9.10 21.24 7.44
N TRP A 387 7.81 20.88 7.41
CA TRP A 387 7.36 19.62 6.79
C TRP A 387 7.54 19.62 5.26
N ASP A 388 7.90 18.45 4.73
CA ASP A 388 8.11 18.21 3.31
C ASP A 388 6.82 17.69 2.65
N SER A 389 6.55 18.13 1.43
CA SER A 389 5.54 17.54 0.54
C SER A 389 6.06 16.24 -0.07
N HIS A 390 5.19 15.25 -0.24
CA HIS A 390 5.47 14.01 -0.97
C HIS A 390 5.85 14.26 -2.44
N PHE A 391 5.48 15.41 -3.03
CA PHE A 391 5.85 15.81 -4.40
C PHE A 391 6.89 16.96 -4.44
N GLN A 392 7.80 16.94 -3.47
CA GLN A 392 8.93 17.86 -3.28
C GLN A 392 8.55 19.27 -2.75
N GLY A 393 9.47 19.87 -2.00
CA GLY A 393 9.31 21.21 -1.41
C GLY A 393 8.49 21.20 -0.12
N SER A 394 8.06 22.38 0.34
CA SER A 394 7.29 22.51 1.59
C SER A 394 5.87 21.94 1.45
N ALA A 395 5.39 21.30 2.52
CA ALA A 395 3.99 20.89 2.68
C ALA A 395 3.00 22.06 2.91
N TRP A 396 3.45 23.32 2.79
CA TRP A 396 2.61 24.50 3.02
C TRP A 396 2.65 25.45 1.83
N GLU A 397 1.47 25.89 1.39
CA GLU A 397 1.31 26.89 0.33
C GLU A 397 0.68 28.16 0.88
N TYR A 398 1.18 29.33 0.47
CA TYR A 398 0.73 30.63 0.98
C TYR A 398 -0.40 31.22 0.13
N ASP A 399 -1.49 31.64 0.77
CA ASP A 399 -2.60 32.36 0.13
C ASP A 399 -2.50 33.86 0.44
N GLU A 400 -2.03 34.64 -0.54
CA GLU A 400 -1.88 36.11 -0.44
C GLU A 400 -3.21 36.83 -0.13
N ALA A 401 -4.37 36.22 -0.44
CA ALA A 401 -5.69 36.81 -0.17
C ALA A 401 -6.09 36.74 1.31
N THR A 402 -5.60 35.73 2.05
CA THR A 402 -5.87 35.57 3.48
C THR A 402 -4.66 35.73 4.40
N ASP A 403 -3.44 35.96 3.89
CA ASP A 403 -2.22 36.12 4.71
C ASP A 403 -2.00 34.92 5.66
N GLU A 404 -2.24 33.72 5.14
CA GLU A 404 -2.06 32.44 5.82
C GLU A 404 -1.59 31.37 4.83
N TYR A 405 -0.90 30.37 5.37
CA TYR A 405 -0.60 29.14 4.66
C TYR A 405 -1.73 28.12 4.83
N TYR A 406 -1.98 27.30 3.82
CA TYR A 406 -2.74 26.05 3.94
C TYR A 406 -1.81 24.84 3.83
N LEU A 407 -2.15 23.77 4.55
CA LEU A 407 -1.43 22.48 4.45
C LEU A 407 -1.79 21.78 3.15
N ARG A 408 -0.78 21.25 2.46
CA ARG A 408 -0.89 20.33 1.34
C ARG A 408 0.24 19.28 1.43
N LEU A 409 -0.07 18.06 1.84
CA LEU A 409 0.94 16.99 1.94
C LEU A 409 1.42 16.53 0.55
N PHE A 410 0.63 16.77 -0.50
CA PHE A 410 0.89 16.37 -1.88
C PHE A 410 1.10 17.59 -2.78
N ALA A 411 0.48 17.65 -3.97
CA ALA A 411 0.57 18.78 -4.87
C ALA A 411 0.07 20.07 -4.21
N ARG A 412 0.45 21.22 -4.77
CA ARG A 412 -0.04 22.53 -4.33
C ARG A 412 -1.56 22.61 -4.37
N GLU A 413 -2.14 21.99 -5.41
CA GLU A 413 -3.56 21.93 -5.71
C GLU A 413 -4.31 20.83 -4.91
N GLN A 414 -3.66 20.16 -3.94
CA GLN A 414 -4.25 19.16 -3.03
C GLN A 414 -4.27 19.63 -1.56
N PRO A 415 -5.07 20.65 -1.19
CA PRO A 415 -5.22 21.10 0.19
C PRO A 415 -5.82 20.03 1.13
N ASP A 416 -5.17 19.81 2.27
CA ASP A 416 -5.55 18.81 3.27
C ASP A 416 -6.83 19.19 4.03
N LEU A 417 -7.74 18.22 4.13
CA LEU A 417 -8.98 18.31 4.89
C LEU A 417 -8.69 18.25 6.40
N ASN A 418 -9.40 19.08 7.16
CA ASN A 418 -9.28 19.17 8.61
C ASN A 418 -10.23 18.18 9.31
N TRP A 419 -9.80 16.94 9.50
CA TRP A 419 -10.60 15.88 10.13
C TRP A 419 -10.97 16.12 11.59
N GLU A 420 -10.29 17.04 12.28
CA GLU A 420 -10.70 17.47 13.63
C GLU A 420 -12.10 18.10 13.62
N ASN A 421 -12.49 18.72 12.50
CA ASN A 421 -13.79 19.35 12.30
C ASN A 421 -14.87 18.28 12.05
N PRO A 422 -15.88 18.12 12.94
CA PRO A 422 -16.94 17.13 12.75
C PRO A 422 -17.78 17.32 11.48
N ALA A 423 -17.87 18.54 10.95
CA ALA A 423 -18.59 18.82 9.70
C ALA A 423 -17.88 18.21 8.48
N VAL A 424 -16.55 18.22 8.47
CA VAL A 424 -15.73 17.56 7.43
C VAL A 424 -15.96 16.05 7.47
N ARG A 425 -15.83 15.44 8.65
CA ARG A 425 -16.07 13.99 8.80
C ARG A 425 -17.47 13.59 8.37
N ALA A 426 -18.49 14.35 8.78
CA ALA A 426 -19.87 14.13 8.35
C ALA A 426 -20.04 14.20 6.81
N ALA A 427 -19.37 15.16 6.13
CA ALA A 427 -19.40 15.27 4.67
C ALA A 427 -18.66 14.12 3.97
N CYS A 428 -17.55 13.65 4.54
CA CYS A 428 -16.87 12.43 4.09
C CYS A 428 -17.81 11.21 4.22
N TYR A 429 -18.45 11.03 5.38
CA TYR A 429 -19.37 9.91 5.63
C TYR A 429 -20.62 9.93 4.74
N ASP A 430 -21.19 11.12 4.46
CA ASP A 430 -22.27 11.31 3.48
C ASP A 430 -21.81 10.97 2.04
N THR A 431 -20.53 11.18 1.74
CA THR A 431 -19.93 10.76 0.45
C THR A 431 -19.74 9.25 0.37
N THR A 432 -19.25 8.61 1.43
CA THR A 432 -19.16 7.13 1.54
C THR A 432 -20.53 6.49 1.35
N ARG A 433 -21.54 6.95 2.09
CA ARG A 433 -22.91 6.41 2.02
C ARG A 433 -23.54 6.60 0.64
N PHE A 434 -23.36 7.77 0.01
CA PHE A 434 -23.87 8.01 -1.35
C PHE A 434 -23.43 6.94 -2.36
N TRP A 435 -22.18 6.47 -2.29
CA TRP A 435 -21.70 5.43 -3.21
C TRP A 435 -22.13 4.01 -2.79
N LEU A 436 -22.20 3.72 -1.49
CA LEU A 436 -22.73 2.45 -0.98
C LEU A 436 -24.23 2.27 -1.27
N ASP A 437 -25.03 3.33 -1.09
CA ASP A 437 -26.47 3.36 -1.42
C ASP A 437 -26.75 3.15 -2.92
N ARG A 438 -25.76 3.44 -3.78
CA ARG A 438 -25.80 3.17 -5.23
C ARG A 438 -25.32 1.76 -5.60
N GLY A 439 -24.79 1.02 -4.63
CA GLY A 439 -24.37 -0.38 -4.74
C GLY A 439 -22.88 -0.59 -5.04
N ALA A 440 -22.01 0.37 -4.74
CA ALA A 440 -20.59 0.06 -4.61
C ALA A 440 -20.39 -0.94 -3.45
N ASP A 441 -19.52 -1.94 -3.63
CA ASP A 441 -19.30 -3.03 -2.68
C ASP A 441 -18.17 -2.74 -1.68
N GLY A 442 -17.53 -1.57 -1.77
CA GLY A 442 -16.41 -1.21 -0.93
C GLY A 442 -15.53 -0.10 -1.48
N PHE A 443 -14.47 0.22 -0.74
CA PHE A 443 -13.51 1.26 -1.10
C PHE A 443 -12.06 0.85 -0.90
N ARG A 444 -11.18 1.34 -1.78
CA ARG A 444 -9.78 1.57 -1.42
C ARG A 444 -9.67 3.01 -0.90
N LEU A 445 -9.10 3.19 0.28
CA LEU A 445 -9.04 4.47 0.98
C LEU A 445 -7.63 5.05 0.84
N ASP A 446 -7.51 6.11 0.04
CA ASP A 446 -6.23 6.74 -0.29
C ASP A 446 -5.57 7.39 0.93
N VAL A 447 -4.30 7.07 1.16
CA VAL A 447 -3.43 7.59 2.24
C VAL A 447 -4.17 7.81 3.57
N ILE A 448 -5.07 6.87 3.90
CA ILE A 448 -6.08 7.06 4.95
C ILE A 448 -5.43 7.20 6.34
N ASN A 449 -4.20 6.73 6.50
CA ASN A 449 -3.41 6.92 7.71
C ASN A 449 -2.99 8.38 7.97
N PHE A 450 -3.04 9.26 6.96
CA PHE A 450 -2.62 10.67 7.07
C PHE A 450 -3.72 11.62 7.57
N ILE A 451 -4.96 11.15 7.71
CA ILE A 451 -6.11 12.03 8.02
C ILE A 451 -6.01 12.71 9.39
N SER A 452 -5.35 12.09 10.37
CA SER A 452 -5.12 12.68 11.69
C SER A 452 -3.77 13.39 11.74
N LYS A 453 -3.76 14.68 12.11
CA LYS A 453 -2.54 15.49 12.26
C LYS A 453 -2.31 15.83 13.74
N ASP A 454 -1.06 15.87 14.18
CA ASP A 454 -0.70 16.44 15.48
C ASP A 454 -1.04 17.94 15.52
N GLN A 455 -1.98 18.30 16.39
CA GLN A 455 -2.52 19.67 16.48
C GLN A 455 -1.52 20.71 16.99
N ARG A 456 -0.32 20.30 17.43
CA ARG A 456 0.79 21.20 17.76
C ARG A 456 1.55 21.66 16.52
N PHE A 457 1.44 20.94 15.40
CA PHE A 457 2.18 21.18 14.14
C PHE A 457 3.69 21.44 14.35
N PRO A 458 4.41 20.60 15.12
CA PRO A 458 5.82 20.81 15.43
C PRO A 458 6.70 20.70 14.19
N ASP A 459 7.89 21.29 14.24
CA ASP A 459 8.95 21.00 13.28
C ASP A 459 9.49 19.58 13.47
N SER A 460 9.92 18.94 12.39
CA SER A 460 10.48 17.58 12.37
C SER A 460 12.01 17.61 12.30
N ASP A 461 12.64 16.74 13.07
CA ASP A 461 14.10 16.53 13.07
C ASP A 461 14.56 15.47 12.04
N ARG A 462 13.65 14.86 11.26
CA ARG A 462 14.00 13.91 10.19
C ARG A 462 14.85 14.58 9.09
N ALA A 463 15.75 13.80 8.50
CA ALA A 463 16.54 14.23 7.35
C ALA A 463 15.70 14.32 6.06
N PHE A 464 14.78 13.36 5.87
CA PHE A 464 13.93 13.21 4.69
C PHE A 464 12.48 12.92 5.12
N ALA A 465 11.50 13.24 4.25
CA ALA A 465 10.07 13.07 4.50
C ALA A 465 9.62 13.72 5.82
N LYS A 466 10.05 14.96 6.05
CA LYS A 466 9.84 15.68 7.31
C LYS A 466 8.37 15.84 7.64
N GLY A 467 8.02 15.52 8.89
CA GLY A 467 6.67 15.67 9.42
C GLY A 467 5.84 14.39 9.35
N THR A 468 6.27 13.37 8.60
CA THR A 468 5.57 12.07 8.52
C THR A 468 5.30 11.45 9.90
N GLU A 469 6.18 11.67 10.90
CA GLU A 469 5.99 11.23 12.29
C GLU A 469 4.82 11.92 13.04
N TYR A 470 4.23 12.97 12.47
CA TYR A 470 3.16 13.76 13.08
C TYR A 470 1.81 13.63 12.36
N TYR A 471 1.76 12.87 11.25
CA TYR A 471 0.51 12.60 10.54
C TYR A 471 0.35 11.14 10.06
N ALA A 472 1.41 10.39 9.79
CA ALA A 472 1.30 8.97 9.47
C ALA A 472 0.93 8.17 10.73
N CYS A 473 -0.33 7.73 10.80
CA CYS A 473 -0.94 7.23 12.03
C CYS A 473 -0.98 8.28 13.15
N GLY A 474 -1.45 9.49 12.81
CA GLY A 474 -1.66 10.56 13.80
C GLY A 474 -2.67 10.18 14.91
N PRO A 475 -2.69 10.97 16.01
CA PRO A 475 -3.18 10.55 17.33
C PRO A 475 -4.67 10.20 17.43
N ARG A 476 -5.48 10.53 16.41
CA ARG A 476 -6.93 10.24 16.34
C ARG A 476 -7.29 9.33 15.15
N LEU A 477 -6.32 8.75 14.43
CA LEU A 477 -6.60 7.91 13.27
C LEU A 477 -7.61 6.80 13.59
N HIS A 478 -7.34 6.00 14.62
CA HIS A 478 -8.20 4.88 15.02
C HIS A 478 -9.57 5.30 15.60
N GLU A 479 -9.77 6.57 15.94
CA GLU A 479 -11.10 7.12 16.25
C GLU A 479 -11.89 7.28 14.94
N TYR A 480 -11.29 7.94 13.95
CA TYR A 480 -11.90 8.22 12.65
C TYR A 480 -12.12 6.95 11.80
N LEU A 481 -11.19 5.98 11.88
CA LEU A 481 -11.35 4.67 11.22
C LEU A 481 -12.48 3.83 11.84
N LYS A 482 -12.79 3.98 13.14
CA LYS A 482 -13.96 3.31 13.75
C LYS A 482 -15.27 3.97 13.38
N GLU A 483 -15.30 5.31 13.31
CA GLU A 483 -16.46 6.04 12.77
C GLU A 483 -16.75 5.61 11.32
N LEU A 484 -15.72 5.43 10.47
CA LEU A 484 -15.86 4.93 9.10
C LEU A 484 -16.19 3.42 9.03
N GLY A 485 -15.52 2.59 9.82
CA GLY A 485 -15.69 1.13 9.85
C GLY A 485 -17.09 0.71 10.28
N ALA A 486 -17.71 1.46 11.21
CA ALA A 486 -19.12 1.27 11.56
C ALA A 486 -20.05 1.45 10.35
N ILE A 487 -19.80 2.44 9.49
CA ILE A 487 -20.56 2.65 8.24
C ILE A 487 -20.34 1.48 7.29
N LEU A 488 -19.09 1.05 7.08
CA LEU A 488 -18.78 -0.05 6.17
C LEU A 488 -19.47 -1.36 6.57
N GLN A 489 -19.55 -1.64 7.88
CA GLN A 489 -20.25 -2.80 8.42
C GLN A 489 -21.76 -2.80 8.16
N GLU A 490 -22.42 -1.64 8.06
CA GLU A 490 -23.86 -1.55 7.75
C GLU A 490 -24.20 -2.12 6.36
N TYR A 491 -23.23 -2.17 5.44
CA TYR A 491 -23.42 -2.58 4.04
C TYR A 491 -22.68 -3.89 3.67
N ASP A 492 -22.02 -4.57 4.63
CA ASP A 492 -21.05 -5.65 4.36
C ASP A 492 -19.95 -5.23 3.35
N ALA A 493 -19.55 -3.96 3.42
CA ALA A 493 -18.66 -3.33 2.45
C ALA A 493 -17.20 -3.71 2.71
N PHE A 494 -16.49 -4.05 1.64
CA PHE A 494 -15.05 -4.28 1.67
C PHE A 494 -14.28 -2.97 1.85
N SER A 495 -13.15 -3.01 2.57
CA SER A 495 -12.24 -1.87 2.67
C SER A 495 -10.77 -2.26 2.69
N VAL A 496 -9.97 -1.56 1.88
CA VAL A 496 -8.51 -1.60 1.95
C VAL A 496 -7.96 -0.19 2.17
N GLY A 497 -7.25 0.01 3.27
CA GLY A 497 -6.55 1.27 3.54
C GLY A 497 -5.17 1.28 2.88
N GLU A 498 -4.83 2.36 2.20
CA GLU A 498 -3.43 2.59 1.85
C GLU A 498 -2.72 3.31 3.01
N MET A 499 -1.62 2.75 3.50
CA MET A 499 -0.92 3.26 4.69
C MET A 499 0.61 3.34 4.49
N PRO A 500 1.10 4.30 3.67
CA PRO A 500 2.53 4.51 3.48
C PRO A 500 3.19 5.15 4.71
N CYS A 501 4.52 5.08 4.78
CA CYS A 501 5.35 5.70 5.83
C CYS A 501 5.12 5.17 7.28
N VAL A 502 4.40 4.05 7.45
CA VAL A 502 4.20 3.40 8.77
C VAL A 502 5.23 2.32 9.00
N GLY A 503 6.08 2.50 10.02
CA GLY A 503 7.05 1.49 10.47
C GLY A 503 6.61 0.66 11.67
N ASP A 504 5.52 1.06 12.35
CA ASP A 504 4.99 0.34 13.52
C ASP A 504 3.97 -0.71 13.08
N GLU A 505 4.30 -1.98 13.34
CA GLU A 505 3.47 -3.14 13.05
C GLU A 505 2.16 -3.12 13.85
N GLN A 506 2.17 -2.58 15.07
CA GLN A 506 0.99 -2.50 15.94
C GLN A 506 -0.03 -1.47 15.45
N GLU A 507 0.41 -0.36 14.85
CA GLU A 507 -0.48 0.63 14.24
C GLU A 507 -1.18 0.08 13.00
N LEU A 508 -0.46 -0.71 12.18
CA LEU A 508 -1.07 -1.42 11.05
C LEU A 508 -2.04 -2.52 11.51
N LEU A 509 -1.70 -3.26 12.58
CA LEU A 509 -2.62 -4.23 13.20
C LEU A 509 -3.86 -3.55 13.81
N ASN A 510 -3.71 -2.38 14.44
CA ASN A 510 -4.83 -1.63 15.02
C ASN A 510 -5.88 -1.27 13.95
N ALA A 511 -5.48 -1.06 12.70
CA ALA A 511 -6.37 -0.76 11.59
C ALA A 511 -7.09 -2.00 11.00
N VAL A 512 -6.54 -3.22 11.14
CA VAL A 512 -7.04 -4.43 10.41
C VAL A 512 -7.31 -5.66 11.27
N GLY A 513 -7.05 -5.61 12.58
CA GLY A 513 -7.37 -6.70 13.51
C GLY A 513 -8.86 -7.02 13.48
N ALA A 514 -9.22 -8.30 13.39
CA ALA A 514 -10.61 -8.70 13.12
C ALA A 514 -11.64 -8.27 14.19
N ASP A 515 -11.20 -7.87 15.39
CA ASP A 515 -12.03 -7.34 16.48
C ASP A 515 -12.08 -5.80 16.55
N ARG A 516 -11.33 -5.10 15.70
CA ARG A 516 -11.18 -3.63 15.72
C ARG A 516 -12.37 -2.88 15.16
N GLY A 517 -13.03 -3.47 14.15
CA GLY A 517 -14.13 -2.84 13.42
C GLY A 517 -13.72 -1.60 12.62
N GLU A 518 -12.47 -1.58 12.13
CA GLU A 518 -11.89 -0.47 11.37
C GLU A 518 -11.89 -0.80 9.87
N LEU A 519 -10.80 -1.35 9.32
CA LEU A 519 -10.67 -1.72 7.90
C LEU A 519 -10.55 -3.24 7.73
N SER A 520 -10.82 -3.75 6.52
CA SER A 520 -10.71 -5.18 6.22
C SER A 520 -9.25 -5.64 6.04
N MET A 521 -8.42 -4.80 5.42
CA MET A 521 -6.98 -5.02 5.22
C MET A 521 -6.28 -3.68 4.89
N ILE A 522 -4.95 -3.70 4.81
CA ILE A 522 -4.15 -2.53 4.41
C ILE A 522 -3.09 -2.90 3.37
N PHE A 523 -2.71 -1.92 2.55
CA PHE A 523 -1.46 -1.93 1.81
C PHE A 523 -0.34 -1.37 2.69
N HIS A 524 0.63 -2.22 3.05
CA HIS A 524 1.89 -1.81 3.66
C HIS A 524 2.96 -1.64 2.58
N PHE A 525 3.86 -0.67 2.77
CA PHE A 525 4.82 -0.27 1.72
C PHE A 525 6.22 -0.87 1.87
N GLU A 526 6.49 -1.64 2.93
CA GLU A 526 7.81 -2.20 3.21
C GLU A 526 8.40 -3.03 2.04
N PHE A 527 7.57 -3.75 1.28
CA PHE A 527 7.99 -4.43 0.04
C PHE A 527 8.33 -3.45 -1.10
N MET A 528 7.59 -2.35 -1.19
CA MET A 528 7.73 -1.30 -2.21
C MET A 528 8.87 -0.33 -1.92
N ASP A 529 9.42 -0.33 -0.71
CA ASP A 529 10.56 0.50 -0.29
C ASP A 529 11.92 -0.24 -0.35
N LEU A 530 11.95 -1.54 -0.67
CA LEU A 530 13.17 -2.36 -0.60
C LEU A 530 14.32 -1.91 -1.51
N ASP A 531 14.04 -1.22 -2.61
CA ASP A 531 15.04 -0.67 -3.54
C ASP A 531 15.24 0.86 -3.40
N HIS A 532 14.64 1.49 -2.37
CA HIS A 532 14.86 2.90 -2.05
C HIS A 532 16.19 3.10 -1.30
N GLY A 533 17.02 4.02 -1.79
CA GLY A 533 18.29 4.38 -1.15
C GLY A 533 18.13 5.38 0.01
N ALA A 534 19.26 5.77 0.59
CA ALA A 534 19.32 6.60 1.80
C ALA A 534 18.75 8.03 1.64
N GLU A 535 18.59 8.53 0.41
CA GLU A 535 18.01 9.85 0.11
C GLU A 535 16.57 9.75 -0.44
N GLY A 536 15.93 8.58 -0.26
CA GLY A 536 14.55 8.31 -0.69
C GLY A 536 14.44 7.62 -2.05
N LYS A 537 13.20 7.58 -2.58
CA LYS A 537 12.75 6.81 -3.76
C LYS A 537 13.78 6.75 -4.90
N PHE A 538 14.12 7.88 -5.49
CA PHE A 538 15.00 7.97 -6.67
C PHE A 538 16.51 7.90 -6.35
N SER A 539 16.90 7.58 -5.12
CA SER A 539 18.28 7.27 -4.79
C SER A 539 18.54 5.75 -4.89
N PRO A 540 19.73 5.32 -5.38
CA PRO A 540 19.96 3.93 -5.72
C PRO A 540 20.18 3.03 -4.50
N LYS A 541 19.49 1.88 -4.49
CA LYS A 541 19.77 0.73 -3.63
C LYS A 541 19.51 -0.55 -4.42
N GLN A 542 20.33 -1.57 -4.20
CA GLN A 542 20.10 -2.91 -4.75
C GLN A 542 19.32 -3.73 -3.72
N MET A 543 18.09 -4.13 -4.06
CA MET A 543 17.29 -5.09 -3.32
C MET A 543 17.89 -6.50 -3.42
N THR A 544 17.80 -7.27 -2.34
CA THR A 544 18.26 -8.66 -2.23
C THR A 544 17.11 -9.64 -1.97
N LEU A 545 17.29 -10.92 -2.35
CA LEU A 545 16.31 -11.97 -2.04
C LEU A 545 16.13 -12.20 -0.53
N GLY A 546 17.16 -11.91 0.27
CA GLY A 546 17.09 -11.96 1.73
C GLY A 546 16.11 -10.95 2.31
N GLU A 547 16.11 -9.71 1.79
CA GLU A 547 15.13 -8.68 2.18
C GLU A 547 13.71 -9.06 1.76
N ILE A 548 13.52 -9.53 0.52
CA ILE A 548 12.21 -10.03 0.03
C ILE A 548 11.67 -11.13 0.96
N ARG A 549 12.52 -12.08 1.33
CA ARG A 549 12.18 -13.19 2.24
C ARG A 549 11.86 -12.71 3.66
N GLN A 550 12.67 -11.80 4.20
CA GLN A 550 12.46 -11.26 5.55
C GLN A 550 11.12 -10.52 5.64
N THR A 551 10.81 -9.68 4.66
CA THR A 551 9.53 -8.96 4.58
C THR A 551 8.35 -9.93 4.40
N LEU A 552 8.48 -10.96 3.54
CA LEU A 552 7.48 -12.01 3.41
C LEU A 552 7.18 -12.70 4.75
N ASN A 553 8.23 -13.22 5.38
CA ASN A 553 8.12 -14.04 6.59
C ASN A 553 7.52 -13.22 7.74
N LYS A 554 7.92 -11.94 7.87
CA LYS A 554 7.32 -10.98 8.80
C LYS A 554 5.80 -10.86 8.58
N TRP A 555 5.34 -10.42 7.41
CA TRP A 555 3.92 -10.11 7.19
C TRP A 555 3.01 -11.35 7.14
N GLN A 556 3.52 -12.49 6.67
CA GLN A 556 2.78 -13.77 6.68
C GLN A 556 2.67 -14.40 8.08
N ARG A 557 3.53 -14.03 9.04
CA ARG A 557 3.43 -14.44 10.44
C ARG A 557 2.68 -13.42 11.28
N PHE A 558 3.11 -12.16 11.25
CA PHE A 558 2.52 -11.08 12.03
C PHE A 558 1.00 -10.97 11.85
N MET A 559 0.49 -10.94 10.61
CA MET A 559 -0.96 -10.86 10.40
C MET A 559 -1.70 -12.13 10.81
N TYR A 560 -1.14 -13.32 10.52
CA TYR A 560 -1.79 -14.59 10.84
C TYR A 560 -1.90 -14.81 12.35
N ASP A 561 -0.79 -14.59 13.06
CA ASP A 561 -0.67 -14.78 14.50
C ASP A 561 -1.53 -13.77 15.27
N ASN A 562 -1.77 -12.58 14.72
CA ASN A 562 -2.58 -11.53 15.34
C ASN A 562 -4.01 -11.39 14.77
N ASN A 563 -4.45 -12.29 13.89
CA ASN A 563 -5.79 -12.26 13.27
C ASN A 563 -6.09 -10.94 12.51
N GLY A 564 -5.06 -10.38 11.87
CA GLY A 564 -5.17 -9.34 10.84
C GLY A 564 -5.28 -9.97 9.44
N TRP A 565 -5.12 -9.15 8.39
CA TRP A 565 -5.15 -9.65 7.02
C TRP A 565 -4.26 -8.85 6.06
N ASN A 566 -3.54 -9.56 5.18
CA ASN A 566 -2.65 -8.95 4.19
C ASN A 566 -3.41 -8.60 2.89
N ALA A 567 -3.16 -7.41 2.34
CA ALA A 567 -3.33 -7.16 0.92
C ALA A 567 -2.06 -7.60 0.18
N LEU A 568 -2.18 -8.54 -0.76
CA LEU A 568 -1.04 -9.13 -1.47
C LEU A 568 -0.92 -8.49 -2.85
N TYR A 569 0.10 -7.69 -3.07
CA TYR A 569 0.29 -6.95 -4.32
C TYR A 569 1.77 -6.81 -4.68
N LEU A 570 2.06 -6.66 -5.97
CA LEU A 570 3.40 -6.38 -6.50
C LEU A 570 3.41 -5.20 -7.48
N GLU A 571 2.24 -4.86 -8.03
CA GLU A 571 2.02 -3.73 -8.92
C GLU A 571 0.79 -2.96 -8.44
N ASN A 572 0.81 -1.66 -8.68
CA ASN A 572 -0.35 -0.77 -8.71
C ASN A 572 0.03 0.42 -9.62
N HIS A 573 -0.88 1.36 -9.84
CA HIS A 573 -0.63 2.53 -10.69
C HIS A 573 0.49 3.52 -10.22
N ASP A 574 1.09 3.31 -9.04
CA ASP A 574 2.24 4.08 -8.52
C ASP A 574 3.55 3.27 -8.48
N GLN A 575 3.52 1.97 -8.77
CA GLN A 575 4.65 1.05 -8.62
C GLN A 575 5.12 0.52 -9.99
N PRO A 576 6.43 0.33 -10.20
CA PRO A 576 6.93 -0.24 -11.45
C PRO A 576 6.49 -1.69 -11.65
N ARG A 577 6.58 -2.18 -12.90
CA ARG A 577 6.14 -3.53 -13.29
C ARG A 577 6.96 -4.59 -12.56
N ALA A 578 6.26 -5.57 -11.97
CA ALA A 578 6.87 -6.53 -11.07
C ALA A 578 7.89 -7.42 -11.78
N VAL A 579 7.66 -7.72 -13.07
CA VAL A 579 8.58 -8.48 -13.92
C VAL A 579 9.93 -7.75 -14.09
N SER A 580 9.91 -6.44 -14.30
CA SER A 580 11.11 -5.59 -14.42
C SER A 580 11.78 -5.30 -13.08
N ARG A 581 11.03 -5.32 -11.97
CA ARG A 581 11.51 -4.92 -10.64
C ARG A 581 12.03 -6.08 -9.78
N PHE A 582 11.28 -7.18 -9.69
CA PHE A 582 11.54 -8.30 -8.77
C PHE A 582 12.15 -9.53 -9.44
N ALA A 583 12.22 -9.57 -10.78
CA ALA A 583 12.68 -10.73 -11.55
C ALA A 583 13.47 -10.26 -12.79
N SER A 584 13.17 -10.78 -13.98
CA SER A 584 13.77 -10.33 -15.24
C SER A 584 12.72 -10.12 -16.33
N ASP A 585 12.81 -8.97 -17.00
CA ASP A 585 12.06 -8.58 -18.19
C ASP A 585 12.78 -8.89 -19.52
N ALA A 586 13.95 -9.54 -19.47
CA ALA A 586 14.64 -10.03 -20.65
C ALA A 586 13.69 -10.96 -21.47
N PRO A 587 13.64 -10.88 -22.81
CA PRO A 587 12.65 -11.61 -23.62
C PRO A 587 12.55 -13.11 -23.34
N GLU A 588 13.67 -13.77 -23.07
CA GLU A 588 13.81 -15.18 -22.74
C GLU A 588 13.31 -15.56 -21.32
N HIS A 589 13.17 -14.58 -20.42
CA HIS A 589 12.80 -14.79 -19.02
C HIS A 589 11.46 -14.15 -18.63
N ARG A 590 11.03 -13.07 -19.29
CA ARG A 590 9.81 -12.29 -18.99
C ARG A 590 8.58 -13.15 -18.67
N ALA A 591 8.32 -14.17 -19.50
CA ALA A 591 7.17 -15.05 -19.33
C ALA A 591 7.33 -16.05 -18.16
N ALA A 592 8.55 -16.48 -17.82
CA ALA A 592 8.81 -17.30 -16.65
C ALA A 592 8.69 -16.45 -15.37
N SER A 593 9.39 -15.32 -15.34
CA SER A 593 9.30 -14.29 -14.30
C SER A 593 7.85 -13.95 -13.93
N ALA A 594 7.01 -13.60 -14.90
CA ALA A 594 5.62 -13.21 -14.63
C ALA A 594 4.78 -14.35 -14.02
N LYS A 595 5.02 -15.61 -14.43
CA LYS A 595 4.35 -16.80 -13.88
C LYS A 595 4.83 -17.14 -12.47
N MET A 596 6.14 -17.04 -12.23
CA MET A 596 6.71 -17.22 -10.89
C MET A 596 6.17 -16.16 -9.92
N LEU A 597 6.10 -14.89 -10.32
CA LEU A 597 5.54 -13.83 -9.49
C LEU A 597 4.05 -14.03 -9.21
N ALA A 598 3.27 -14.58 -10.15
CA ALA A 598 1.88 -14.98 -9.93
C ALA A 598 1.76 -16.04 -8.82
N VAL A 599 2.55 -17.11 -8.90
CA VAL A 599 2.59 -18.21 -7.91
C VAL A 599 3.09 -17.69 -6.55
N PHE A 600 4.18 -16.92 -6.55
CA PHE A 600 4.79 -16.31 -5.37
C PHE A 600 3.77 -15.51 -4.58
N MET A 601 3.01 -14.62 -5.24
CA MET A 601 2.03 -13.74 -4.63
C MET A 601 0.74 -14.48 -4.25
N ALA A 602 0.11 -15.17 -5.20
CA ALA A 602 -1.28 -15.62 -5.06
C ALA A 602 -1.47 -16.95 -4.29
N PHE A 603 -0.40 -17.60 -3.80
CA PHE A 603 -0.50 -18.72 -2.85
C PHE A 603 -0.15 -18.34 -1.39
N GLN A 604 0.04 -17.05 -1.09
CA GLN A 604 0.20 -16.52 0.27
C GLN A 604 -1.14 -16.32 1.01
N ALA A 605 -1.10 -16.10 2.33
CA ALA A 605 -2.25 -15.74 3.15
C ALA A 605 -2.54 -14.24 3.00
N GLY A 606 -3.76 -13.89 2.58
CA GLY A 606 -4.14 -12.52 2.20
C GLY A 606 -5.09 -12.48 1.01
N THR A 607 -5.36 -11.29 0.49
CA THR A 607 -6.19 -11.09 -0.72
C THR A 607 -5.28 -10.60 -1.87
N PRO A 608 -5.16 -11.34 -2.99
CA PRO A 608 -4.33 -10.92 -4.12
C PRO A 608 -4.96 -9.78 -4.93
N PHE A 609 -4.14 -8.78 -5.24
CA PHE A 609 -4.42 -7.67 -6.13
C PHE A 609 -3.56 -7.83 -7.38
N ILE A 610 -4.22 -7.82 -8.54
CA ILE A 610 -3.63 -7.89 -9.87
C ILE A 610 -3.82 -6.51 -10.50
N TYR A 611 -2.75 -5.85 -10.91
CA TYR A 611 -2.85 -4.57 -11.61
C TYR A 611 -2.93 -4.77 -13.13
N GLN A 612 -3.63 -3.88 -13.85
CA GLN A 612 -3.81 -4.02 -15.30
C GLN A 612 -2.50 -4.20 -16.08
N GLY A 613 -2.38 -5.31 -16.80
CA GLY A 613 -1.20 -5.65 -17.59
C GLY A 613 -0.23 -6.61 -16.89
N GLN A 614 -0.34 -6.79 -15.58
CA GLN A 614 0.45 -7.74 -14.81
C GLN A 614 0.17 -9.18 -15.28
N GLU A 615 -1.10 -9.48 -15.60
CA GLU A 615 -1.57 -10.78 -16.05
C GLU A 615 -1.11 -11.16 -17.48
N ILE A 616 -0.67 -10.19 -18.28
CA ILE A 616 -0.01 -10.44 -19.58
C ILE A 616 1.53 -10.28 -19.50
N GLY A 617 2.05 -9.85 -18.34
CA GLY A 617 3.45 -9.60 -18.08
C GLY A 617 4.00 -8.37 -18.82
N MET A 618 3.30 -7.24 -18.74
CA MET A 618 3.83 -5.93 -19.15
C MET A 618 5.12 -5.58 -18.37
N THR A 619 5.92 -4.67 -18.93
CA THR A 619 7.28 -4.32 -18.49
C THR A 619 7.43 -2.82 -18.30
N ASN A 620 8.45 -2.39 -17.55
CA ASN A 620 8.79 -0.97 -17.38
C ASN A 620 9.02 -0.27 -18.72
N LEU A 621 8.98 1.07 -18.71
CA LEU A 621 9.31 1.89 -19.88
C LEU A 621 10.68 1.51 -20.47
N PRO A 622 10.83 1.47 -21.81
CA PRO A 622 12.11 1.22 -22.45
C PRO A 622 13.20 2.21 -21.99
N LYS A 623 14.45 1.71 -21.87
CA LYS A 623 15.58 2.46 -21.30
C LYS A 623 16.05 3.61 -22.18
N GLU A 624 15.69 3.56 -23.45
CA GLU A 624 15.94 4.54 -24.49
C GLU A 624 14.88 5.66 -24.56
N TRP A 625 13.75 5.54 -23.85
CA TRP A 625 12.72 6.58 -23.85
C TRP A 625 13.24 7.86 -23.15
N PRO A 626 13.14 9.03 -23.80
CA PRO A 626 13.63 10.28 -23.24
C PRO A 626 12.70 10.85 -22.15
N MET A 627 13.16 11.86 -21.42
CA MET A 627 12.44 12.43 -20.26
C MET A 627 11.11 13.11 -20.62
N ASP A 628 10.88 13.46 -21.89
CA ASP A 628 9.65 14.05 -22.41
C ASP A 628 8.54 13.02 -22.70
N GLU A 629 8.82 11.71 -22.57
CA GLU A 629 7.79 10.65 -22.52
C GLU A 629 7.23 10.44 -21.09
N TYR A 630 7.88 10.99 -20.06
CA TYR A 630 7.45 10.91 -18.66
C TYR A 630 6.43 12.02 -18.36
N GLN A 631 5.39 11.69 -17.59
CA GLN A 631 4.29 12.58 -17.23
C GLN A 631 4.05 12.67 -15.71
N ASP A 632 4.56 11.72 -14.93
CA ASP A 632 4.41 11.71 -13.47
C ASP A 632 5.00 12.95 -12.80
N ILE A 633 4.15 13.67 -12.05
CA ILE A 633 4.51 14.88 -11.32
C ILE A 633 5.64 14.67 -10.30
N ASP A 634 5.73 13.52 -9.63
CA ASP A 634 6.82 13.23 -8.69
C ASP A 634 8.17 13.10 -9.43
N CYS A 635 8.22 12.24 -10.46
CA CYS A 635 9.38 12.08 -11.32
C CYS A 635 9.83 13.42 -11.97
N LEU A 636 8.88 14.18 -12.54
CA LEU A 636 9.17 15.44 -13.22
C LEU A 636 9.60 16.56 -12.25
N ASN A 637 8.99 16.68 -11.07
CA ASN A 637 9.43 17.63 -10.04
C ASN A 637 10.84 17.29 -9.55
N HIS A 638 11.10 16.01 -9.25
CA HIS A 638 12.42 15.57 -8.80
C HIS A 638 13.52 15.82 -9.84
N TRP A 639 13.21 15.62 -11.13
CA TRP A 639 14.08 15.96 -12.26
C TRP A 639 14.29 17.46 -12.41
N ASN A 640 13.22 18.26 -12.40
CA ASN A 640 13.28 19.71 -12.61
C ASN A 640 14.11 20.44 -11.54
N LEU A 641 14.11 19.95 -10.29
CA LEU A 641 14.95 20.47 -9.21
C LEU A 641 16.46 20.22 -9.41
N ARG A 642 16.85 19.27 -10.28
CA ARG A 642 18.24 18.79 -10.41
C ARG A 642 18.84 19.02 -11.80
N LYS A 643 18.03 18.98 -12.86
CA LYS A 643 18.49 18.94 -14.27
C LYS A 643 19.42 20.06 -14.72
N ASP A 644 19.30 21.25 -14.13
CA ASP A 644 20.08 22.44 -14.52
C ASP A 644 21.38 22.61 -13.71
N ALA A 645 21.47 21.96 -12.54
CA ALA A 645 22.65 21.99 -11.65
C ALA A 645 23.49 20.71 -11.71
N ALA A 646 22.89 19.58 -12.09
CA ALA A 646 23.56 18.29 -12.23
C ALA A 646 24.50 18.23 -13.45
N ASP A 647 25.58 17.45 -13.35
CA ASP A 647 26.40 17.05 -14.49
C ASP A 647 25.75 15.89 -15.28
N GLU A 648 26.31 15.56 -16.45
CA GLU A 648 25.74 14.52 -17.31
C GLU A 648 25.82 13.10 -16.71
N ALA A 649 26.82 12.82 -15.84
CA ALA A 649 26.92 11.54 -15.15
C ALA A 649 25.80 11.37 -14.12
N THR A 650 25.53 12.44 -13.35
CA THR A 650 24.43 12.52 -12.38
C THR A 650 23.07 12.43 -13.09
N LYS A 651 22.89 13.11 -14.23
CA LYS A 651 21.67 12.99 -15.04
C LYS A 651 21.47 11.58 -15.58
N ALA A 652 22.53 10.90 -16.01
CA ALA A 652 22.45 9.52 -16.46
C ALA A 652 22.06 8.57 -15.31
N ALA A 653 22.65 8.73 -14.12
CA ALA A 653 22.28 7.97 -12.94
C ALA A 653 20.82 8.18 -12.51
N LEU A 654 20.35 9.45 -12.48
CA LEU A 654 18.95 9.77 -12.18
C LEU A 654 17.98 9.13 -13.19
N LYS A 655 18.28 9.17 -14.49
CA LYS A 655 17.46 8.52 -15.52
C LYS A 655 17.34 7.00 -15.34
N VAL A 656 18.41 6.33 -14.88
CA VAL A 656 18.36 4.91 -14.54
C VAL A 656 17.40 4.65 -13.37
N GLU A 657 17.39 5.50 -12.34
CA GLU A 657 16.46 5.35 -11.21
C GLU A 657 15.01 5.73 -11.57
N TYR A 658 14.78 6.71 -12.45
CA TYR A 658 13.45 7.00 -12.99
C TYR A 658 12.90 5.84 -13.82
N GLN A 659 13.72 5.24 -14.69
CA GLN A 659 13.30 4.08 -15.49
C GLN A 659 12.95 2.87 -14.62
N LYS A 660 13.59 2.71 -13.45
CA LYS A 660 13.24 1.67 -12.47
C LYS A 660 11.98 2.00 -11.67
N LYS A 661 11.79 3.27 -11.24
CA LYS A 661 10.89 3.62 -10.11
C LYS A 661 9.85 4.71 -10.40
N SER A 662 9.81 5.29 -11.59
CA SER A 662 8.72 6.21 -11.97
C SER A 662 7.38 5.50 -11.93
N ARG A 663 6.33 6.22 -11.52
CA ARG A 663 4.94 5.74 -11.53
C ARG A 663 4.46 5.45 -12.97
N ASP A 664 5.02 6.16 -13.95
CA ASP A 664 4.70 6.02 -15.37
C ASP A 664 4.95 4.61 -15.94
N ASN A 665 5.82 3.81 -15.31
CA ASN A 665 6.01 2.39 -15.64
C ASN A 665 4.71 1.56 -15.55
N ALA A 666 3.78 1.97 -14.67
CA ALA A 666 2.46 1.36 -14.52
C ALA A 666 1.38 1.99 -15.41
N ARG A 667 1.61 3.22 -15.90
CA ARG A 667 0.56 4.09 -16.47
C ARG A 667 0.48 4.07 -17.98
N THR A 668 1.38 3.35 -18.67
CA THR A 668 1.24 3.12 -20.13
C THR A 668 -0.09 2.44 -20.47
N PRO A 669 -0.70 2.77 -21.63
CA PRO A 669 -1.96 2.16 -22.03
C PRO A 669 -1.89 0.64 -22.16
N MET A 670 -2.98 -0.02 -21.75
CA MET A 670 -3.12 -1.47 -21.73
C MET A 670 -3.00 -2.08 -23.13
N GLN A 671 -2.29 -3.19 -23.22
CA GLN A 671 -1.93 -3.82 -24.49
C GLN A 671 -2.95 -4.91 -24.86
N TRP A 672 -4.03 -4.54 -25.55
CA TRP A 672 -5.12 -5.45 -25.89
C TRP A 672 -4.83 -6.36 -27.07
N ASP A 673 -4.27 -5.83 -28.16
CA ASP A 673 -3.95 -6.60 -29.36
C ASP A 673 -2.73 -6.03 -30.11
N GLY A 674 -2.47 -6.53 -31.32
CA GLY A 674 -1.36 -6.14 -32.18
C GLY A 674 -1.66 -5.02 -33.18
N THR A 675 -2.79 -4.32 -33.06
CA THR A 675 -3.15 -3.19 -33.94
C THR A 675 -2.53 -1.87 -33.45
N ALA A 676 -2.78 -0.76 -34.16
CA ALA A 676 -2.28 0.56 -33.77
C ALA A 676 -2.67 0.88 -32.31
N HIS A 677 -1.73 1.45 -31.56
CA HIS A 677 -1.88 1.71 -30.12
C HIS A 677 -2.32 0.49 -29.30
N ALA A 678 -1.95 -0.72 -29.74
CA ALA A 678 -2.31 -2.00 -29.11
C ALA A 678 -3.81 -2.24 -28.92
N GLY A 679 -4.69 -1.61 -29.72
CA GLY A 679 -6.14 -1.69 -29.54
C GLY A 679 -6.67 -0.96 -28.30
N PHE A 680 -5.86 -0.14 -27.62
CA PHE A 680 -6.29 0.72 -26.52
C PHE A 680 -7.23 1.83 -26.98
N THR A 681 -7.00 2.40 -28.17
CA THR A 681 -7.79 3.48 -28.79
C THR A 681 -7.85 3.27 -30.31
N THR A 682 -8.53 4.16 -31.05
CA THR A 682 -8.55 4.13 -32.52
C THR A 682 -7.18 4.51 -33.11
N GLY A 683 -6.86 4.00 -34.30
CA GLY A 683 -5.53 4.16 -34.90
C GLY A 683 -5.17 5.59 -35.37
N ASP A 684 -6.11 6.53 -35.28
CA ASP A 684 -5.99 7.96 -35.61
C ASP A 684 -5.99 8.87 -34.36
N ALA A 685 -6.37 8.35 -33.20
CA ALA A 685 -6.28 9.06 -31.94
C ALA A 685 -4.82 9.20 -31.47
N LYS A 686 -4.55 10.20 -30.62
CA LYS A 686 -3.29 10.29 -29.90
C LYS A 686 -3.54 9.85 -28.44
N PRO A 687 -3.08 8.65 -28.02
CA PRO A 687 -3.11 8.25 -26.61
C PRO A 687 -2.52 9.34 -25.70
N TRP A 688 -3.13 9.55 -24.53
CA TRP A 688 -2.66 10.51 -23.53
C TRP A 688 -1.20 10.25 -23.13
N MET A 689 -0.83 8.96 -23.01
CA MET A 689 0.52 8.46 -22.83
C MET A 689 0.87 7.43 -23.90
N ARG A 690 2.13 7.41 -24.35
CA ARG A 690 2.62 6.47 -25.37
C ARG A 690 2.46 5.01 -24.94
N VAL A 691 2.01 4.16 -25.87
CA VAL A 691 1.93 2.70 -25.70
C VAL A 691 3.32 2.08 -25.79
N HIS A 692 3.63 1.10 -24.95
CA HIS A 692 4.95 0.45 -24.94
C HIS A 692 5.21 -0.29 -26.26
N ASP A 693 6.40 -0.09 -26.84
CA ASP A 693 6.80 -0.60 -28.16
C ASP A 693 6.81 -2.15 -28.31
N ASN A 694 6.60 -2.92 -27.23
CA ASN A 694 6.57 -4.39 -27.26
C ASN A 694 5.17 -4.98 -27.47
N TYR A 695 4.13 -4.14 -27.61
CA TYR A 695 2.74 -4.59 -27.78
C TYR A 695 2.48 -5.60 -28.92
N PRO A 696 3.22 -5.63 -30.05
CA PRO A 696 3.01 -6.66 -31.08
C PRO A 696 3.31 -8.08 -30.59
N GLN A 697 4.03 -8.21 -29.48
CA GLN A 697 4.47 -9.48 -28.87
C GLN A 697 3.80 -9.74 -27.52
N VAL A 698 3.57 -8.68 -26.74
CA VAL A 698 2.93 -8.73 -25.42
C VAL A 698 1.56 -8.05 -25.51
N ASN A 699 0.50 -8.82 -25.71
CA ASN A 699 -0.86 -8.30 -25.67
C ASN A 699 -1.87 -9.37 -25.23
N ALA A 700 -3.06 -8.96 -24.81
CA ALA A 700 -4.12 -9.84 -24.32
C ALA A 700 -4.62 -10.80 -25.41
N ALA A 701 -4.87 -10.32 -26.64
CA ALA A 701 -5.40 -11.14 -27.74
C ALA A 701 -4.49 -12.32 -28.12
N ALA A 702 -3.17 -12.14 -28.02
CA ALA A 702 -2.18 -13.21 -28.21
C ALA A 702 -2.15 -14.24 -27.06
N GLN A 703 -2.58 -13.87 -25.85
CA GLN A 703 -2.41 -14.68 -24.64
C GLN A 703 -3.68 -15.38 -24.15
N VAL A 704 -4.87 -14.76 -24.24
CA VAL A 704 -6.13 -15.32 -23.68
C VAL A 704 -6.43 -16.74 -24.18
N ARG A 705 -6.04 -17.06 -25.42
CA ARG A 705 -6.27 -18.36 -26.07
C ARG A 705 -5.05 -19.28 -26.10
N ASP A 706 -3.90 -18.82 -25.61
CA ASP A 706 -2.69 -19.63 -25.46
C ASP A 706 -2.61 -20.19 -24.04
N ALA A 707 -2.74 -21.51 -23.90
CA ALA A 707 -2.65 -22.21 -22.62
C ALA A 707 -1.26 -22.13 -21.96
N SER A 708 -0.22 -21.77 -22.72
CA SER A 708 1.14 -21.57 -22.23
C SER A 708 1.46 -20.11 -21.87
N SER A 709 0.51 -19.18 -22.02
CA SER A 709 0.71 -17.75 -21.78
C SER A 709 0.86 -17.37 -20.30
N VAL A 710 1.17 -16.09 -20.04
CA VAL A 710 1.13 -15.52 -18.69
C VAL A 710 -0.32 -15.44 -18.20
N TYR A 711 -1.25 -15.02 -19.07
CA TYR A 711 -2.68 -14.90 -18.74
C TYR A 711 -3.28 -16.24 -18.29
N ALA A 712 -3.00 -17.32 -19.04
CA ALA A 712 -3.47 -18.66 -18.69
C ALA A 712 -2.90 -19.15 -17.34
N ALA A 713 -1.66 -18.77 -17.02
CA ALA A 713 -1.05 -19.09 -15.73
C ALA A 713 -1.67 -18.30 -14.57
N TYR A 714 -1.91 -16.98 -14.71
CA TYR A 714 -2.64 -16.21 -13.69
C TYR A 714 -4.03 -16.80 -13.44
N ARG A 715 -4.78 -17.11 -14.50
CA ARG A 715 -6.08 -17.76 -14.41
C ARG A 715 -6.03 -19.11 -13.68
N ALA A 716 -5.04 -19.95 -14.00
CA ALA A 716 -4.86 -21.24 -13.34
C ALA A 716 -4.51 -21.10 -11.86
N VAL A 717 -3.59 -20.19 -11.51
CA VAL A 717 -3.19 -19.93 -10.11
C VAL A 717 -4.35 -19.38 -9.28
N LEU A 718 -5.14 -18.45 -9.82
CA LEU A 718 -6.36 -17.95 -9.16
C LEU A 718 -7.44 -19.05 -9.04
N GLY A 719 -7.54 -19.93 -10.03
CA GLY A 719 -8.38 -21.13 -10.00
C GLY A 719 -8.00 -22.07 -8.84
N GLU A 720 -6.73 -22.44 -8.72
CA GLU A 720 -6.24 -23.32 -7.64
C GLU A 720 -6.37 -22.65 -6.26
N ARG A 721 -6.12 -21.34 -6.14
CA ARG A 721 -6.39 -20.57 -4.91
C ARG A 721 -7.87 -20.70 -4.49
N ARG A 722 -8.79 -20.55 -5.44
CA ARG A 722 -10.24 -20.65 -5.23
C ARG A 722 -10.71 -22.07 -4.93
N ALA A 723 -10.07 -23.07 -5.52
CA ALA A 723 -10.38 -24.49 -5.27
C ALA A 723 -9.88 -24.97 -3.90
N ARG A 724 -8.75 -24.42 -3.40
CA ARG A 724 -8.06 -24.89 -2.19
C ARG A 724 -7.95 -23.79 -1.13
N LYS A 725 -9.04 -23.07 -0.89
CA LYS A 725 -9.11 -21.93 0.06
C LYS A 725 -8.62 -22.29 1.46
N ASP A 726 -8.91 -23.49 1.93
CA ASP A 726 -8.49 -23.96 3.26
C ASP A 726 -6.96 -24.00 3.41
N ILE A 727 -6.24 -24.19 2.30
CA ILE A 727 -4.77 -24.15 2.24
C ILE A 727 -4.30 -22.73 1.89
N PHE A 728 -4.69 -22.20 0.73
CA PHE A 728 -4.09 -20.97 0.20
C PHE A 728 -4.70 -19.67 0.74
N VAL A 729 -5.94 -19.68 1.20
CA VAL A 729 -6.53 -18.51 1.89
C VAL A 729 -6.24 -18.62 3.38
N TYR A 730 -6.75 -19.66 4.04
CA TYR A 730 -6.80 -19.75 5.51
C TYR A 730 -5.70 -20.60 6.16
N GLY A 731 -4.90 -21.33 5.39
CA GLY A 731 -3.87 -22.21 5.93
C GLY A 731 -2.76 -21.42 6.65
N ASP A 732 -2.13 -22.06 7.64
CA ASP A 732 -0.96 -21.50 8.31
C ASP A 732 0.21 -21.30 7.33
N PHE A 733 1.23 -20.51 7.68
CA PHE A 733 2.42 -20.25 6.85
C PHE A 733 3.70 -20.67 7.58
N ALA A 734 4.57 -21.40 6.90
CA ALA A 734 5.92 -21.69 7.40
C ALA A 734 6.94 -21.52 6.27
N ALA A 735 7.97 -20.72 6.50
CA ALA A 735 9.08 -20.60 5.56
C ALA A 735 9.86 -21.91 5.42
N VAL A 736 10.48 -22.13 4.26
CA VAL A 736 11.32 -23.30 3.98
C VAL A 736 12.63 -22.85 3.38
N ASP A 737 13.74 -23.41 3.86
CA ASP A 737 15.10 -23.15 3.36
C ASP A 737 15.44 -21.65 3.30
N GLU A 738 15.27 -20.97 4.45
CA GLU A 738 15.39 -19.52 4.56
C GLU A 738 16.79 -18.97 4.22
N THR A 739 17.78 -19.84 4.09
CA THR A 739 19.18 -19.52 3.76
C THR A 739 19.53 -19.64 2.28
N HIS A 740 18.66 -20.19 1.43
CA HIS A 740 18.99 -20.33 0.01
C HIS A 740 19.14 -18.96 -0.68
N ASP A 741 20.16 -18.83 -1.52
CA ASP A 741 20.49 -17.64 -2.30
C ASP A 741 19.58 -17.37 -3.53
N LYS A 742 18.85 -18.40 -4.00
CA LYS A 742 18.10 -18.38 -5.26
C LYS A 742 16.65 -18.83 -5.14
N VAL A 743 16.36 -19.81 -4.29
CA VAL A 743 15.00 -20.31 -4.08
C VAL A 743 14.38 -19.59 -2.89
N LEU A 744 13.12 -19.18 -3.06
CA LEU A 744 12.25 -18.79 -1.97
C LEU A 744 11.12 -19.82 -1.93
N ALA A 745 10.99 -20.50 -0.79
CA ALA A 745 9.98 -21.53 -0.59
C ALA A 745 9.24 -21.35 0.75
N TYR A 746 7.98 -21.78 0.76
CA TYR A 746 7.13 -21.78 1.95
C TYR A 746 6.08 -22.89 1.88
N ARG A 747 5.60 -23.33 3.04
CA ARG A 747 4.45 -24.21 3.17
C ARG A 747 3.20 -23.45 3.57
N ARG A 748 2.05 -23.96 3.13
CA ARG A 748 0.72 -23.57 3.58
C ARG A 748 -0.02 -24.78 4.10
N THR A 749 -0.51 -24.75 5.35
CA THR A 749 -1.12 -25.92 6.01
C THR A 749 -2.53 -25.62 6.50
N ALA A 750 -3.53 -26.32 5.94
CA ALA A 750 -4.93 -26.23 6.33
C ALA A 750 -5.19 -26.86 7.72
N ALA A 751 -6.32 -26.53 8.34
CA ALA A 751 -6.70 -27.02 9.67
C ALA A 751 -6.89 -28.55 9.77
N ASN A 752 -7.13 -29.21 8.62
CA ASN A 752 -7.20 -30.66 8.50
C ASN A 752 -5.83 -31.34 8.32
N GLY A 753 -4.73 -30.56 8.25
CA GLY A 753 -3.36 -31.03 8.01
C GLY A 753 -2.91 -31.07 6.55
N ASP A 754 -3.80 -30.88 5.57
CA ASP A 754 -3.40 -30.82 4.16
C ASP A 754 -2.42 -29.66 3.93
N THR A 755 -1.28 -29.95 3.32
CA THR A 755 -0.15 -29.01 3.23
C THR A 755 0.28 -28.84 1.78
N ALA A 756 0.30 -27.60 1.30
CA ALA A 756 0.98 -27.26 0.05
C ALA A 756 2.41 -26.77 0.33
N LEU A 757 3.35 -27.12 -0.54
CA LEU A 757 4.69 -26.54 -0.63
C LEU A 757 4.76 -25.71 -1.90
N VAL A 758 5.13 -24.44 -1.77
CA VAL A 758 5.36 -23.51 -2.87
C VAL A 758 6.85 -23.21 -2.93
N ALA A 759 7.46 -23.30 -4.11
CA ALA A 759 8.86 -22.95 -4.33
C ALA A 759 9.02 -22.12 -5.60
N CYS A 760 9.76 -21.02 -5.49
CA CYS A 760 9.98 -20.04 -6.55
C CYS A 760 11.49 -19.82 -6.72
N ASN A 761 12.03 -20.07 -7.91
CA ASN A 761 13.38 -19.68 -8.28
C ASN A 761 13.38 -18.19 -8.65
N PHE A 762 14.12 -17.35 -7.92
CA PHE A 762 14.28 -15.93 -8.19
C PHE A 762 15.55 -15.59 -9.00
N SER A 763 16.16 -16.60 -9.64
CA SER A 763 17.39 -16.45 -10.42
C SER A 763 17.24 -16.85 -11.89
N ALA A 764 18.15 -16.33 -12.72
CA ALA A 764 18.30 -16.69 -14.13
C ALA A 764 19.01 -18.04 -14.35
N ASP A 765 19.44 -18.72 -13.28
CA ASP A 765 20.07 -20.04 -13.34
C ASP A 765 19.02 -21.14 -13.14
N ALA A 766 19.24 -22.32 -13.73
CA ALA A 766 18.53 -23.52 -13.30
C ALA A 766 19.04 -23.99 -11.94
N VAL A 767 18.17 -24.49 -11.07
CA VAL A 767 18.48 -24.91 -9.70
C VAL A 767 17.87 -26.27 -9.40
N THR A 768 18.72 -27.24 -9.08
CA THR A 768 18.30 -28.48 -8.41
C THR A 768 18.04 -28.18 -6.93
N TRP A 769 16.78 -28.03 -6.55
CA TRP A 769 16.40 -27.73 -5.17
C TRP A 769 15.94 -28.98 -4.42
N ALA A 770 16.60 -29.30 -3.31
CA ALA A 770 16.22 -30.39 -2.42
C ALA A 770 15.40 -29.86 -1.24
N PHE A 771 14.35 -30.58 -0.83
CA PHE A 771 13.48 -30.17 0.27
C PHE A 771 13.11 -31.34 1.16
N GLU A 772 12.97 -31.07 2.47
CA GLU A 772 12.53 -32.06 3.44
C GLU A 772 11.00 -32.06 3.60
N GLY A 773 10.46 -33.14 4.18
CA GLY A 773 9.16 -33.10 4.87
C GLY A 773 7.90 -33.44 4.06
N GLY A 774 8.00 -34.18 2.95
CA GLY A 774 6.82 -34.80 2.32
C GLY A 774 7.11 -35.42 0.95
N THR A 775 6.35 -36.45 0.57
CA THR A 775 6.33 -36.99 -0.80
C THR A 775 5.12 -36.37 -1.52
N PRO A 776 5.31 -35.62 -2.62
CA PRO A 776 4.19 -34.96 -3.29
C PRO A 776 3.08 -35.93 -3.74
N ARG A 777 1.86 -35.70 -3.23
CA ARG A 777 0.63 -36.36 -3.67
C ARG A 777 0.15 -35.81 -5.01
N GLU A 778 0.40 -34.53 -5.27
CA GLU A 778 -0.10 -33.81 -6.45
C GLU A 778 0.83 -32.64 -6.82
N VAL A 779 0.96 -32.32 -8.11
CA VAL A 779 1.48 -31.03 -8.57
C VAL A 779 0.29 -30.11 -8.78
N VAL A 780 0.09 -29.17 -7.85
CA VAL A 780 -1.00 -28.19 -7.88
C VAL A 780 -0.80 -27.19 -9.02
N PHE A 781 0.44 -26.78 -9.27
CA PHE A 781 0.78 -25.92 -10.40
C PHE A 781 2.23 -26.14 -10.85
N SER A 782 2.45 -26.27 -12.17
CA SER A 782 3.76 -26.15 -12.81
C SER A 782 3.60 -25.49 -14.18
N PRO A 783 4.35 -24.41 -14.48
CA PRO A 783 4.28 -23.72 -15.76
C PRO A 783 4.97 -24.48 -16.90
N THR A 784 5.72 -25.55 -16.58
CA THR A 784 6.39 -26.43 -17.55
C THR A 784 5.76 -27.84 -17.61
N GLY A 785 4.63 -28.07 -16.95
CA GLY A 785 3.93 -29.35 -16.99
C GLY A 785 4.59 -30.49 -16.18
N LYS A 786 5.35 -30.17 -15.13
CA LYS A 786 5.92 -31.19 -14.23
C LYS A 786 4.83 -32.01 -13.54
N THR A 787 5.16 -33.25 -13.26
CA THR A 787 4.35 -34.26 -12.57
C THR A 787 4.99 -34.65 -11.25
N THR A 788 4.30 -35.48 -10.44
CA THR A 788 4.89 -36.02 -9.20
C THR A 788 6.07 -36.95 -9.46
N ALA A 789 6.23 -37.49 -10.67
CA ALA A 789 7.41 -38.28 -11.06
C ALA A 789 8.67 -37.43 -11.26
N ASP A 790 8.52 -36.12 -11.44
CA ASP A 790 9.62 -35.16 -11.58
C ASP A 790 10.12 -34.64 -10.21
N VAL A 791 9.55 -35.14 -9.10
CA VAL A 791 9.83 -34.67 -7.74
C VAL A 791 10.05 -35.84 -6.76
N ASP A 792 11.31 -36.12 -6.44
CA ASP A 792 11.72 -37.19 -5.50
C ASP A 792 12.69 -36.64 -4.45
N GLY A 793 12.16 -35.98 -3.41
CA GLY A 793 12.93 -35.23 -2.39
C GLY A 793 13.69 -34.00 -2.92
N LYS A 794 13.62 -33.77 -4.23
CA LYS A 794 14.21 -32.65 -4.96
C LYS A 794 13.42 -32.37 -6.24
N VAL A 795 13.56 -31.16 -6.78
CA VAL A 795 12.96 -30.72 -8.05
C VAL A 795 13.95 -29.86 -8.83
N GLU A 796 13.99 -30.02 -10.15
CA GLU A 796 14.76 -29.14 -11.05
C GLU A 796 13.92 -27.92 -11.43
N LEU A 797 14.25 -26.73 -10.92
CA LEU A 797 13.58 -25.48 -11.28
C LEU A 797 14.38 -24.77 -12.37
N GLY A 798 13.76 -24.49 -13.51
CA GLY A 798 14.35 -23.65 -14.56
C GLY A 798 14.52 -22.18 -14.12
N PRO A 799 15.22 -21.36 -14.92
CA PRO A 799 15.31 -19.91 -14.71
C PRO A 799 13.94 -19.27 -14.49
N TYR A 800 13.78 -18.59 -13.37
CA TYR A 800 12.51 -17.99 -12.94
C TYR A 800 11.30 -18.96 -12.96
N GLU A 801 11.50 -20.26 -12.69
CA GLU A 801 10.41 -21.22 -12.55
C GLU A 801 9.85 -21.25 -11.12
N ALA A 802 8.53 -21.47 -11.00
CA ALA A 802 7.87 -21.82 -9.75
C ALA A 802 7.11 -23.14 -9.85
N ILE A 803 6.93 -23.82 -8.72
CA ILE A 803 6.10 -25.01 -8.57
C ILE A 803 5.29 -24.94 -7.27
N ALA A 804 4.08 -25.47 -7.31
CA ALA A 804 3.26 -25.73 -6.13
C ALA A 804 2.90 -27.22 -6.06
N LEU A 805 3.11 -27.82 -4.90
CA LEU A 805 2.98 -29.24 -4.63
C LEU A 805 2.03 -29.46 -3.45
N LEU A 806 1.17 -30.47 -3.51
CA LEU A 806 0.46 -30.96 -2.32
C LEU A 806 1.27 -32.11 -1.71
N LEU A 807 1.66 -31.97 -0.44
CA LEU A 807 2.40 -32.97 0.34
C LEU A 807 1.45 -33.92 1.07
#